data_AF-A0AAP2G2K4-F1
#
_entry.id   AF-A0AAP2G2K4-F1
#
_cell.length_a   1.000
_cell.length_b   1.000
_cell.length_c   1.000
_cell.angle_alpha   90.00
_cell.angle_beta   90.00
_cell.angle_gamma   90.00
#
_symmetry.space_group_name_H-M   'P 1'
#
loop_
_entity.id
_entity.type
_entity.pdbx_description
1 polymer ?
#
loop_
_entity_poly.entity_id
_entity_poly.type
_entity_poly.pdbx_seq_one_letter_code
_entity_poly.pdbx_strand_id
1 'polypeptide(L)'
;MEEMSIEKTYRELLNEFLLFIDFQDVTPDRKFEVEIKNILRSFPNSIKPKEERYNSLIYRINEKLDLNNKKIKNFIDSSAKLKIYFNYHEKKFIRQAYDKNDRVLFEEIINERFKNSKQKEVILNLFSPINEKETIIQVKKALSTDNKSSEIALSIFSSYIFDSFSSKLLHSYFSGVSTEKYTEDFFQFLQNEYPLSLTRDKGLSVLQINDKVIENSKKPEQLEKIIFNHIEKTYQTLSNHCYYSILLDFEEINGFSKWDLYYKIVLFSEKFIQEKTVKGYFHPDKIRDKTSRYINELKVEDCDFNIANIGFTYKDCFVLKKESEEKTSLLILFEKNERNESLIPCPACRTTNVRGNSYPVLGVKSWECNNYVCPDKSLYNRGKRYSLSSLIKQEAINDERNTIDVSTIRKWQLDVVNIESTESILEFLIKHYSLINDLVELVEFDSKDEELFGRRVVTKSLEINSEYETNFFSSSFFNRYKIKRGNIETSNYPNLSTVNDVFVYNGDSEKVLYNLDEESIDSAITSPPYYNAKEYSQWENIYTYLYDMYNNAIQVHRVLKPGGAYLYNIFDYFDNENNIVFSAMGKKRMILGAYIIDLFKDIGFEFVKNIAWNKGHVQGNRSFNQGNNFPYYQAPLNCYEHILYFRKKGEQIPRFNFPDIVNIKPFYKMVKGVNTLGHTAPFPKELPYLLCDKLDKGAIVLDPYAGSFTTARACMDKNISSINIEMSEEYCQLGLKLINTENKQKNSPSLQAKLEFYK
;
A
#
# COMPACT_ATOMS: atom_id res chain seq x y z
N MET A 1 -57.43 17.60 -1.07
CA MET A 1 -56.92 18.95 -0.74
C MET A 1 -55.45 18.92 -0.37
N GLU A 2 -55.02 18.07 0.56
CA GLU A 2 -53.61 17.96 0.99
C GLU A 2 -52.65 17.56 -0.15
N GLU A 3 -53.00 16.56 -0.96
CA GLU A 3 -52.18 16.16 -2.14
C GLU A 3 -52.05 17.27 -3.19
N MET A 4 -53.12 18.04 -3.43
CA MET A 4 -53.08 19.19 -4.34
C MET A 4 -52.17 20.30 -3.80
N SER A 5 -52.09 20.46 -2.48
CA SER A 5 -51.18 21.41 -1.83
C SER A 5 -49.72 20.99 -1.98
N ILE A 6 -49.40 19.71 -1.77
CA ILE A 6 -48.04 19.17 -1.91
C ILE A 6 -47.56 19.26 -3.37
N GLU A 7 -48.42 18.93 -4.33
CA GLU A 7 -48.12 19.08 -5.76
C GLU A 7 -47.79 20.53 -6.12
N LYS A 8 -48.58 21.48 -5.59
CA LYS A 8 -48.35 22.91 -5.78
C LYS A 8 -46.99 23.34 -5.22
N THR A 9 -46.68 22.98 -3.97
CA THR A 9 -45.40 23.33 -3.33
C THR A 9 -44.20 22.72 -4.05
N TYR A 10 -44.31 21.46 -4.51
CA TYR A 10 -43.27 20.84 -5.33
C TYR A 10 -43.00 21.64 -6.62
N ARG A 11 -44.06 22.01 -7.35
CA ARG A 11 -43.92 22.81 -8.58
C ARG A 11 -43.36 24.19 -8.31
N GLU A 12 -43.72 24.82 -7.20
CA GLU A 12 -43.15 26.11 -6.78
C GLU A 12 -41.64 26.01 -6.55
N LEU A 13 -41.16 24.98 -5.84
CA LEU A 13 -39.73 24.75 -5.61
C LEU A 13 -38.97 24.46 -6.92
N LEU A 14 -39.53 23.63 -7.80
CA LEU A 14 -38.92 23.33 -9.08
C LEU A 14 -38.84 24.59 -9.96
N ASN A 15 -39.96 25.31 -10.12
CA ASN A 15 -39.98 26.53 -10.93
C ASN A 15 -39.04 27.60 -10.36
N GLU A 16 -38.98 27.76 -9.04
CA GLU A 16 -38.03 28.66 -8.39
C GLU A 16 -36.58 28.27 -8.74
N PHE A 17 -36.24 26.99 -8.62
CA PHE A 17 -34.90 26.50 -8.99
C PHE A 17 -34.57 26.79 -10.45
N LEU A 18 -35.47 26.46 -11.39
CA LEU A 18 -35.26 26.68 -12.83
C LEU A 18 -35.09 28.16 -13.17
N LEU A 19 -35.82 29.04 -12.49
CA LEU A 19 -35.66 30.49 -12.62
C LEU A 19 -34.30 30.96 -12.09
N PHE A 20 -33.82 30.41 -10.98
CA PHE A 20 -32.52 30.77 -10.43
C PHE A 20 -31.36 30.38 -11.35
N ILE A 21 -31.41 29.21 -11.98
CA ILE A 21 -30.35 28.74 -12.89
C ILE A 21 -30.55 29.17 -14.35
N ASP A 22 -31.71 29.75 -14.69
CA ASP A 22 -32.15 30.11 -16.04
C ASP A 22 -31.99 28.95 -17.04
N PHE A 23 -32.55 27.79 -16.69
CA PHE A 23 -32.45 26.59 -17.49
C PHE A 23 -33.76 25.80 -17.36
N GLN A 24 -34.37 25.45 -18.50
CA GLN A 24 -35.71 24.85 -18.55
C GLN A 24 -35.69 23.33 -18.79
N ASP A 25 -34.55 22.77 -19.21
CA ASP A 25 -34.43 21.36 -19.61
C ASP A 25 -34.04 20.45 -18.43
N VAL A 26 -34.88 20.44 -17.41
CA VAL A 26 -34.72 19.57 -16.23
C VAL A 26 -36.01 18.81 -16.01
N THR A 27 -35.98 17.50 -16.24
CA THR A 27 -37.09 16.61 -15.90
C THR A 27 -36.60 15.62 -14.84
N PRO A 28 -36.88 15.85 -13.55
CA PRO A 28 -36.64 14.86 -12.51
C PRO A 28 -37.36 13.56 -12.83
N ASP A 29 -36.72 12.42 -12.58
CA ASP A 29 -37.41 11.14 -12.74
C ASP A 29 -38.53 10.99 -11.69
N ARG A 30 -39.45 10.05 -11.95
CA ARG A 30 -40.60 9.81 -11.06
C ARG A 30 -40.19 9.45 -9.63
N LYS A 31 -39.07 8.77 -9.42
CA LYS A 31 -38.63 8.37 -8.06
C LYS A 31 -38.10 9.59 -7.30
N PHE A 32 -37.38 10.46 -7.98
CA PHE A 32 -36.92 11.74 -7.46
C PHE A 32 -38.11 12.61 -7.01
N GLU A 33 -39.12 12.75 -7.87
CA GLU A 33 -40.32 13.52 -7.56
C GLU A 33 -41.09 12.95 -6.36
N VAL A 34 -41.26 11.62 -6.31
CA VAL A 34 -41.93 10.94 -5.18
C VAL A 34 -41.21 11.20 -3.86
N GLU A 35 -39.87 11.15 -3.87
CA GLU A 35 -39.06 11.41 -2.67
C GLU A 35 -39.29 12.82 -2.12
N ILE A 36 -39.27 13.84 -3.00
CA ILE A 36 -39.51 15.24 -2.59
C ILE A 36 -40.91 15.41 -2.01
N LYS A 37 -41.92 14.84 -2.65
CA LYS A 37 -43.30 14.90 -2.16
C LYS A 37 -43.45 14.23 -0.79
N ASN A 38 -42.69 13.16 -0.52
CA ASN A 38 -42.69 12.52 0.80
C ASN A 38 -42.05 13.43 1.86
N ILE A 39 -40.94 14.10 1.55
CA ILE A 39 -40.32 15.10 2.44
C ILE A 39 -41.31 16.24 2.74
N LEU A 40 -41.98 16.76 1.71
CA LEU A 40 -42.98 17.82 1.86
C LEU A 40 -44.19 17.39 2.71
N ARG A 41 -44.62 16.12 2.60
CA ARG A 41 -45.64 15.56 3.49
C ARG A 41 -45.17 15.52 4.94
N SER A 42 -43.91 15.13 5.17
CA SER A 42 -43.35 15.05 6.52
C SER A 42 -43.12 16.42 7.15
N PHE A 43 -42.80 17.44 6.35
CA PHE A 43 -42.39 18.77 6.84
C PHE A 43 -43.01 19.94 6.05
N PRO A 44 -44.35 20.05 5.98
CA PRO A 44 -45.03 21.00 5.09
C PRO A 44 -44.73 22.48 5.41
N ASN A 45 -44.42 22.80 6.68
CA ASN A 45 -44.19 24.16 7.16
C ASN A 45 -42.72 24.43 7.54
N SER A 46 -41.78 23.59 7.10
CA SER A 46 -40.36 23.67 7.50
C SER A 46 -39.41 24.05 6.36
N ILE A 47 -39.96 24.51 5.24
CA ILE A 47 -39.17 25.02 4.11
C ILE A 47 -38.56 26.37 4.53
N LYS A 48 -37.24 26.51 4.42
CA LYS A 48 -36.51 27.75 4.73
C LYS A 48 -36.96 28.91 3.84
N PRO A 49 -36.79 30.18 4.25
CA PRO A 49 -37.07 31.34 3.42
C PRO A 49 -36.37 31.32 2.05
N LYS A 50 -37.00 31.92 1.04
CA LYS A 50 -36.50 31.95 -0.35
C LYS A 50 -35.07 32.47 -0.47
N GLU A 51 -34.72 33.50 0.28
CA GLU A 51 -33.38 34.10 0.27
C GLU A 51 -32.30 33.14 0.79
N GLU A 52 -32.58 32.42 1.89
CA GLU A 52 -31.65 31.41 2.41
C GLU A 52 -31.44 30.26 1.43
N ARG A 53 -32.51 29.82 0.76
CA ARG A 53 -32.43 28.79 -0.28
C ARG A 53 -31.59 29.25 -1.47
N TYR A 54 -31.77 30.49 -1.91
CA TYR A 54 -31.00 31.08 -3.00
C TYR A 54 -29.50 31.17 -2.66
N ASN A 55 -29.16 31.66 -1.47
CA ASN A 55 -27.78 31.73 -1.00
C ASN A 55 -27.13 30.33 -0.94
N SER A 56 -27.88 29.33 -0.45
CA SER A 56 -27.43 27.93 -0.43
C SER A 56 -27.22 27.38 -1.84
N LEU A 57 -28.09 27.73 -2.79
CA LEU A 57 -27.94 27.33 -4.20
C LEU A 57 -26.66 27.89 -4.82
N ILE A 58 -26.36 29.18 -4.65
CA ILE A 58 -25.13 29.80 -5.16
C ILE A 58 -23.89 29.08 -4.61
N TYR A 59 -23.86 28.81 -3.30
CA TYR A 59 -22.81 28.02 -2.66
C TYR A 59 -22.66 26.63 -3.31
N ARG A 60 -23.76 25.88 -3.48
CA ARG A 60 -23.73 24.53 -4.06
C ARG A 60 -23.31 24.50 -5.53
N ILE A 61 -23.67 25.53 -6.30
CA ILE A 61 -23.20 25.68 -7.68
C ILE A 61 -21.67 25.87 -7.68
N ASN A 62 -21.15 26.77 -6.84
CA ASN A 62 -19.71 27.01 -6.71
C ASN A 62 -18.95 25.75 -6.30
N GLU A 63 -19.49 25.00 -5.33
CA GLU A 63 -18.93 23.74 -4.85
C GLU A 63 -18.90 22.67 -5.96
N LYS A 64 -20.05 22.38 -6.59
CA LYS A 64 -20.20 21.27 -7.56
C LYS A 64 -19.48 21.51 -8.88
N LEU A 65 -19.43 22.75 -9.36
CA LEU A 65 -18.72 23.12 -10.58
C LEU A 65 -17.25 23.49 -10.34
N ASP A 66 -16.80 23.43 -9.08
CA ASP A 66 -15.41 23.70 -8.69
C ASP A 66 -14.92 25.11 -9.10
N LEU A 67 -15.82 26.10 -9.09
CA LEU A 67 -15.61 27.41 -9.75
C LEU A 67 -14.48 28.23 -9.11
N ASN A 68 -14.25 28.06 -7.81
CA ASN A 68 -13.20 28.78 -7.07
C ASN A 68 -11.84 28.07 -7.05
N ASN A 69 -11.69 26.87 -7.61
CA ASN A 69 -10.48 26.06 -7.45
C ASN A 69 -9.19 26.79 -7.87
N LYS A 70 -9.21 27.48 -9.02
CA LYS A 70 -8.06 28.29 -9.48
C LYS A 70 -7.74 29.43 -8.52
N LYS A 71 -8.76 30.11 -8.00
CA LYS A 71 -8.62 31.24 -7.06
C LYS A 71 -8.04 30.77 -5.73
N ILE A 72 -8.54 29.66 -5.21
CA ILE A 72 -8.05 29.02 -3.98
C ILE A 72 -6.62 28.52 -4.15
N LYS A 73 -6.30 27.88 -5.28
CA LYS A 73 -4.92 27.45 -5.57
C LYS A 73 -3.96 28.64 -5.57
N ASN A 74 -4.32 29.73 -6.25
CA ASN A 74 -3.51 30.96 -6.26
C ASN A 74 -3.32 31.54 -4.85
N PHE A 75 -4.36 31.49 -4.02
CA PHE A 75 -4.29 31.89 -2.61
C PHE A 75 -3.32 31.02 -1.81
N ILE A 76 -3.43 29.69 -1.92
CA ILE A 76 -2.55 28.73 -1.23
C ILE A 76 -1.09 28.90 -1.69
N ASP A 77 -0.87 28.99 -3.00
CA ASP A 77 0.47 29.16 -3.59
C ASP A 77 1.12 30.49 -3.16
N SER A 78 0.33 31.57 -3.07
CA SER A 78 0.81 32.87 -2.59
C SER A 78 1.12 32.85 -1.10
N SER A 79 0.31 32.14 -0.30
CA SER A 79 0.57 31.95 1.14
C SER A 79 1.84 31.13 1.38
N ALA A 80 2.06 30.08 0.59
CA ALA A 80 3.27 29.25 0.68
C ALA A 80 4.56 30.03 0.36
N LYS A 81 4.52 30.98 -0.60
CA LYS A 81 5.66 31.89 -0.86
C LYS A 81 6.04 32.75 0.35
N LEU A 82 5.07 33.03 1.21
CA LEU A 82 5.25 33.73 2.48
C LEU A 82 5.55 32.76 3.65
N LYS A 83 5.83 31.47 3.35
CA LYS A 83 6.08 30.38 4.31
C LYS A 83 4.90 30.09 5.24
N ILE A 84 3.67 30.35 4.77
CA ILE A 84 2.43 30.04 5.49
C ILE A 84 1.79 28.82 4.84
N TYR A 85 1.50 27.82 5.66
CA TYR A 85 0.93 26.55 5.23
C TYR A 85 -0.35 26.27 6.01
N PHE A 86 -1.41 25.94 5.29
CA PHE A 86 -2.70 25.57 5.85
C PHE A 86 -2.81 24.05 5.96
N ASN A 87 -3.33 23.58 7.10
CA ASN A 87 -3.69 22.19 7.33
C ASN A 87 -4.96 21.82 6.53
N TYR A 88 -5.39 20.57 6.64
CA TYR A 88 -6.56 20.07 5.90
C TYR A 88 -7.87 20.81 6.26
N HIS A 89 -8.11 21.05 7.55
CA HIS A 89 -9.32 21.73 8.04
C HIS A 89 -9.38 23.17 7.57
N GLU A 90 -8.30 23.90 7.74
CA GLU A 90 -8.17 25.28 7.28
C GLU A 90 -8.43 25.36 5.77
N LYS A 91 -7.86 24.45 4.97
CA LYS A 91 -8.14 24.39 3.52
C LYS A 91 -9.61 24.13 3.22
N LYS A 92 -10.29 23.27 3.99
CA LYS A 92 -11.72 22.99 3.85
C LYS A 92 -12.57 24.23 4.20
N PHE A 93 -12.24 24.92 5.29
CA PHE A 93 -12.93 26.14 5.69
C PHE A 93 -12.67 27.30 4.73
N ILE A 94 -11.44 27.46 4.24
CA ILE A 94 -11.09 28.43 3.19
C ILE A 94 -11.91 28.13 1.93
N ARG A 95 -11.99 26.86 1.51
CA ARG A 95 -12.81 26.45 0.37
C ARG A 95 -14.27 26.84 0.58
N GLN A 96 -14.82 26.56 1.76
CA GLN A 96 -16.19 26.93 2.12
C GLN A 96 -16.41 28.45 2.08
N ALA A 97 -15.47 29.24 2.63
CA ALA A 97 -15.53 30.70 2.61
C ALA A 97 -15.53 31.25 1.17
N TYR A 98 -14.71 30.68 0.29
CA TYR A 98 -14.70 31.06 -1.13
C TYR A 98 -16.01 30.69 -1.84
N ASP A 99 -16.53 29.48 -1.62
CA ASP A 99 -17.75 29.03 -2.28
C ASP A 99 -18.99 29.78 -1.77
N LYS A 100 -19.00 30.24 -0.51
CA LYS A 100 -20.05 31.09 0.07
C LYS A 100 -19.85 32.58 -0.20
N ASN A 101 -18.69 33.00 -0.71
CA ASN A 101 -18.26 34.40 -0.71
C ASN A 101 -18.37 35.06 0.69
N ASP A 102 -17.94 34.30 1.71
CA ASP A 102 -18.03 34.68 3.12
C ASP A 102 -16.69 35.23 3.60
N ARG A 103 -16.58 36.57 3.59
CA ARG A 103 -15.35 37.25 4.03
C ARG A 103 -15.13 37.14 5.54
N VAL A 104 -16.20 37.05 6.34
CA VAL A 104 -16.09 36.99 7.81
C VAL A 104 -15.47 35.66 8.20
N LEU A 105 -16.01 34.56 7.67
CA LEU A 105 -15.45 33.21 7.88
C LEU A 105 -13.99 33.14 7.42
N PHE A 106 -13.67 33.74 6.27
CA PHE A 106 -12.28 33.81 5.80
C PHE A 106 -11.39 34.59 6.78
N GLU A 107 -11.84 35.76 7.24
CA GLU A 107 -11.09 36.59 8.18
C GLU A 107 -10.86 35.88 9.52
N GLU A 108 -11.84 35.15 10.04
CA GLU A 108 -11.70 34.33 11.27
C GLU A 108 -10.54 33.33 11.15
N ILE A 109 -10.51 32.53 10.08
CA ILE A 109 -9.46 31.52 9.83
C ILE A 109 -8.08 32.18 9.74
N ILE A 110 -8.00 33.32 9.05
CA ILE A 110 -6.74 34.06 8.92
C ILE A 110 -6.36 34.76 10.24
N ASN A 111 -7.30 35.24 11.02
CA ASN A 111 -7.02 35.93 12.28
C ASN A 111 -6.37 34.99 13.30
N GLU A 112 -6.80 33.74 13.36
CA GLU A 112 -6.26 32.72 14.27
C GLU A 112 -4.79 32.38 13.97
N ARG A 113 -4.35 32.49 12.71
CA ARG A 113 -3.00 32.07 12.29
C ARG A 113 -1.94 33.17 12.37
N PHE A 114 -2.31 34.44 12.30
CA PHE A 114 -1.35 35.54 12.09
C PHE A 114 -1.16 36.43 13.32
N LYS A 115 0.09 36.49 13.81
CA LYS A 115 0.52 37.46 14.84
C LYS A 115 1.13 38.76 14.26
N ASN A 116 1.55 38.75 12.99
CA ASN A 116 2.17 39.91 12.31
C ASN A 116 1.13 40.66 11.46
N SER A 117 0.93 41.95 11.73
CA SER A 117 -0.08 42.79 11.09
C SER A 117 0.14 42.99 9.58
N LYS A 118 1.39 43.06 9.10
CA LYS A 118 1.69 43.38 7.70
C LYS A 118 1.51 42.19 6.76
N GLN A 119 1.87 40.98 7.19
CA GLN A 119 1.64 39.75 6.41
C GLN A 119 0.16 39.40 6.34
N LYS A 120 -0.55 39.62 7.46
CA LYS A 120 -1.98 39.42 7.57
C LYS A 120 -2.77 40.24 6.55
N GLU A 121 -2.47 41.54 6.44
CA GLU A 121 -3.14 42.42 5.48
C GLU A 121 -2.94 41.98 4.02
N VAL A 122 -1.72 41.56 3.65
CA VAL A 122 -1.43 41.03 2.31
C VAL A 122 -2.28 39.79 2.00
N ILE A 123 -2.40 38.87 2.96
CA ILE A 123 -3.14 37.61 2.79
C ILE A 123 -4.65 37.85 2.74
N LEU A 124 -5.18 38.74 3.57
CA LEU A 124 -6.60 39.12 3.56
C LEU A 124 -7.01 39.74 2.22
N ASN A 125 -6.12 40.51 1.59
CA ASN A 125 -6.35 41.12 0.28
C ASN A 125 -6.36 40.11 -0.89
N LEU A 126 -5.94 38.85 -0.66
CA LEU A 126 -6.03 37.79 -1.67
C LEU A 126 -7.44 37.17 -1.76
N PHE A 127 -8.34 37.47 -0.82
CA PHE A 127 -9.70 36.96 -0.84
C PHE A 127 -10.49 37.56 -2.02
N SER A 128 -10.59 36.77 -3.09
CA SER A 128 -11.29 37.17 -4.32
C SER A 128 -12.10 35.99 -4.86
N PRO A 129 -13.17 35.55 -4.17
CA PRO A 129 -14.06 34.51 -4.67
C PRO A 129 -14.80 34.95 -5.94
N ILE A 130 -15.40 33.99 -6.64
CA ILE A 130 -16.34 34.26 -7.71
C ILE A 130 -17.58 34.97 -7.15
N ASN A 131 -18.10 35.99 -7.85
CA ASN A 131 -19.33 36.65 -7.44
C ASN A 131 -20.58 35.96 -8.01
N GLU A 132 -21.75 36.28 -7.47
CA GLU A 132 -23.02 35.67 -7.86
C GLU A 132 -23.31 35.75 -9.36
N LYS A 133 -23.08 36.90 -10.01
CA LYS A 133 -23.30 37.07 -11.45
C LYS A 133 -22.40 36.14 -12.26
N GLU A 134 -21.15 36.02 -11.87
CA GLU A 134 -20.20 35.10 -12.49
C GLU A 134 -20.61 33.64 -12.28
N THR A 135 -21.05 33.25 -11.07
CA THR A 135 -21.58 31.90 -10.78
C THR A 135 -22.72 31.54 -11.72
N ILE A 136 -23.69 32.46 -11.87
CA ILE A 136 -24.84 32.27 -12.76
C ILE A 136 -24.41 32.12 -14.23
N ILE A 137 -23.42 32.90 -14.69
CA ILE A 137 -22.88 32.75 -16.06
C ILE A 137 -22.21 31.36 -16.23
N GLN A 138 -21.44 30.91 -15.24
CA GLN A 138 -20.73 29.63 -15.35
C GLN A 138 -21.68 28.44 -15.33
N VAL A 139 -22.73 28.45 -14.50
CA VAL A 139 -23.71 27.35 -14.50
C VAL A 139 -24.49 27.30 -15.81
N LYS A 140 -24.92 28.44 -16.37
CA LYS A 140 -25.57 28.47 -17.71
C LYS A 140 -24.64 27.94 -18.79
N LYS A 141 -23.35 28.29 -18.73
CA LYS A 141 -22.35 27.75 -19.65
C LYS A 141 -22.22 26.23 -19.49
N ALA A 142 -22.10 25.73 -18.27
CA ALA A 142 -22.03 24.28 -18.02
C ALA A 142 -23.26 23.55 -18.58
N LEU A 143 -24.46 24.08 -18.31
CA LEU A 143 -25.72 23.47 -18.76
C LEU A 143 -25.97 23.58 -20.27
N SER A 144 -25.35 24.53 -20.97
CA SER A 144 -25.49 24.68 -22.43
C SER A 144 -24.40 23.94 -23.23
N THR A 145 -23.25 23.66 -22.62
CA THR A 145 -22.09 23.08 -23.32
C THR A 145 -21.81 21.63 -22.97
N ASP A 146 -22.25 21.18 -21.80
CA ASP A 146 -22.01 19.81 -21.33
C ASP A 146 -23.10 18.85 -21.84
N ASN A 147 -22.70 17.72 -22.39
CA ASN A 147 -23.61 16.70 -22.91
C ASN A 147 -24.41 15.98 -21.81
N LYS A 148 -24.07 16.20 -20.53
CA LYS A 148 -24.78 15.69 -19.35
C LYS A 148 -25.42 16.82 -18.54
N SER A 149 -25.81 17.91 -19.19
CA SER A 149 -26.45 19.08 -18.58
C SER A 149 -27.63 18.72 -17.66
N SER A 150 -28.50 17.78 -18.07
CA SER A 150 -29.61 17.32 -17.23
C SER A 150 -29.13 16.63 -15.94
N GLU A 151 -28.06 15.84 -15.98
CA GLU A 151 -27.47 15.23 -14.77
C GLU A 151 -26.86 16.30 -13.85
N ILE A 152 -26.19 17.31 -14.42
CA ILE A 152 -25.65 18.45 -13.68
C ILE A 152 -26.77 19.21 -12.96
N ALA A 153 -27.82 19.57 -13.69
CA ALA A 153 -28.96 20.29 -13.13
C ALA A 153 -29.64 19.49 -12.02
N LEU A 154 -29.84 18.19 -12.20
CA LEU A 154 -30.41 17.32 -11.16
C LEU A 154 -29.51 17.19 -9.93
N SER A 155 -28.19 17.15 -10.10
CA SER A 155 -27.26 17.13 -8.97
C SER A 155 -27.34 18.41 -8.15
N ILE A 156 -27.44 19.57 -8.81
CA ILE A 156 -27.61 20.87 -8.14
C ILE A 156 -28.99 20.95 -7.48
N PHE A 157 -30.05 20.52 -8.18
CA PHE A 157 -31.41 20.49 -7.66
C PHE A 157 -31.54 19.60 -6.41
N SER A 158 -30.83 18.47 -6.38
CA SER A 158 -30.76 17.59 -5.20
C SER A 158 -30.27 18.34 -3.97
N SER A 159 -29.15 19.07 -4.09
CA SER A 159 -28.61 19.88 -3.00
C SER A 159 -29.52 21.04 -2.64
N TYR A 160 -30.14 21.71 -3.62
CA TYR A 160 -31.12 22.77 -3.38
C TYR A 160 -32.30 22.28 -2.54
N ILE A 161 -32.88 21.12 -2.88
CA ILE A 161 -33.96 20.52 -2.11
C ILE A 161 -33.48 20.16 -0.70
N PHE A 162 -32.31 19.53 -0.56
CA PHE A 162 -31.77 19.17 0.74
C PHE A 162 -31.55 20.41 1.63
N ASP A 163 -30.92 21.44 1.09
CA ASP A 163 -30.61 22.67 1.83
C ASP A 163 -31.86 23.54 2.08
N SER A 164 -32.98 23.26 1.41
CA SER A 164 -34.27 23.93 1.63
C SER A 164 -34.92 23.57 2.98
N PHE A 165 -34.42 22.55 3.66
CA PHE A 165 -34.83 22.16 5.01
C PHE A 165 -33.63 22.21 5.96
N SER A 166 -33.86 22.12 7.27
CA SER A 166 -32.75 22.00 8.22
C SER A 166 -32.14 20.59 8.15
N SER A 167 -30.81 20.49 8.27
CA SER A 167 -30.10 19.19 8.27
C SER A 167 -30.64 18.26 9.34
N LYS A 168 -30.99 18.80 10.52
CA LYS A 168 -31.61 18.07 11.62
C LYS A 168 -32.87 17.31 11.18
N LEU A 169 -33.78 17.96 10.45
CA LEU A 169 -35.02 17.33 9.99
C LEU A 169 -34.74 16.25 8.94
N LEU A 170 -33.92 16.56 7.92
CA LEU A 170 -33.64 15.61 6.84
C LEU A 170 -32.81 14.42 7.29
N HIS A 171 -31.81 14.63 8.15
CA HIS A 171 -31.05 13.52 8.74
C HIS A 171 -31.96 12.63 9.57
N SER A 172 -32.86 13.19 10.38
CA SER A 172 -33.85 12.43 11.14
C SER A 172 -34.79 11.63 10.21
N TYR A 173 -35.27 12.26 9.13
CA TYR A 173 -36.11 11.62 8.12
C TYR A 173 -35.44 10.43 7.44
N PHE A 174 -34.21 10.60 6.96
CA PHE A 174 -33.51 9.57 6.21
C PHE A 174 -32.92 8.45 7.07
N SER A 175 -32.54 8.76 8.31
CA SER A 175 -32.02 7.76 9.25
C SER A 175 -33.13 7.03 10.01
N GLY A 176 -34.31 7.63 10.14
CA GLY A 176 -35.37 7.17 11.05
C GLY A 176 -35.12 7.50 12.52
N VAL A 177 -34.03 8.21 12.85
CA VAL A 177 -33.68 8.61 14.22
C VAL A 177 -34.46 9.86 14.59
N SER A 178 -34.99 9.93 15.81
CA SER A 178 -35.77 11.10 16.24
C SER A 178 -34.89 12.36 16.31
N THR A 179 -35.51 13.52 16.09
CA THR A 179 -34.86 14.81 16.20
C THR A 179 -34.31 15.12 17.59
N GLU A 180 -34.77 14.42 18.64
CA GLU A 180 -34.26 14.57 20.01
C GLU A 180 -32.90 13.90 20.19
N LYS A 181 -32.61 12.85 19.42
CA LYS A 181 -31.34 12.10 19.42
C LYS A 181 -30.38 12.57 18.33
N TYR A 182 -30.71 13.64 17.62
CA TYR A 182 -29.89 14.15 16.52
C TYR A 182 -28.50 14.57 16.99
N THR A 183 -27.48 14.12 16.26
CA THR A 183 -26.11 14.61 16.37
C THR A 183 -25.65 15.13 15.01
N GLU A 184 -25.07 16.33 15.01
CA GLU A 184 -24.54 16.94 13.80
C GLU A 184 -23.33 16.18 13.27
N ASP A 185 -22.42 15.79 14.17
CA ASP A 185 -21.27 14.97 13.80
C ASP A 185 -21.70 13.57 13.32
N PHE A 186 -21.07 13.11 12.24
CA PHE A 186 -21.40 11.82 11.62
C PHE A 186 -20.81 10.65 12.38
N PHE A 187 -19.61 10.81 12.94
CA PHE A 187 -18.96 9.73 13.66
C PHE A 187 -19.67 9.46 14.99
N GLN A 188 -20.06 10.51 15.73
CA GLN A 188 -20.89 10.43 16.93
C GLN A 188 -22.25 9.78 16.63
N PHE A 189 -22.87 10.11 15.51
CA PHE A 189 -24.11 9.46 15.07
C PHE A 189 -23.91 7.97 14.86
N LEU A 190 -22.84 7.57 14.16
CA LEU A 190 -22.52 6.17 13.96
C LEU A 190 -22.22 5.46 15.29
N GLN A 191 -21.53 6.10 16.24
CA GLN A 191 -21.27 5.52 17.55
C GLN A 191 -22.56 5.27 18.33
N ASN A 192 -23.50 6.20 18.28
CA ASN A 192 -24.77 6.11 18.99
C ASN A 192 -25.72 5.07 18.38
N GLU A 193 -25.83 5.06 17.04
CA GLU A 193 -26.87 4.30 16.33
C GLU A 193 -26.35 3.00 15.70
N TYR A 194 -25.02 2.88 15.51
CA TYR A 194 -24.35 1.72 14.91
C TYR A 194 -23.12 1.26 15.74
N PRO A 195 -23.21 1.13 17.08
CA PRO A 195 -22.05 0.90 17.95
C PRO A 195 -21.24 -0.35 17.59
N LEU A 196 -21.90 -1.45 17.20
CA LEU A 196 -21.23 -2.70 16.79
C LEU A 196 -20.39 -2.56 15.51
N SER A 197 -20.65 -1.53 14.70
CA SER A 197 -19.87 -1.26 13.49
C SER A 197 -18.65 -0.36 13.75
N LEU A 198 -18.53 0.21 14.96
CA LEU A 198 -17.51 1.19 15.33
C LEU A 198 -16.77 0.86 16.64
N THR A 199 -16.84 -0.38 17.12
CA THR A 199 -16.04 -0.76 18.29
C THR A 199 -14.56 -0.57 17.98
N ARG A 200 -13.90 0.25 18.79
CA ARG A 200 -12.46 0.53 18.76
C ARG A 200 -11.81 0.13 20.08
N ASP A 201 -12.26 -1.02 20.60
CA ASP A 201 -11.90 -1.50 21.94
C ASP A 201 -10.42 -1.85 22.06
N LYS A 202 -9.78 -2.19 20.93
CA LYS A 202 -8.32 -2.40 20.78
C LYS A 202 -7.89 -1.84 19.43
N GLY A 203 -7.23 -0.67 19.43
CA GLY A 203 -6.84 0.06 18.21
C GLY A 203 -5.42 -0.24 17.72
N LEU A 204 -4.56 -0.75 18.61
CA LEU A 204 -3.22 -1.19 18.29
C LEU A 204 -2.80 -2.34 19.22
N SER A 205 -2.14 -3.35 18.69
CA SER A 205 -1.41 -4.34 19.48
C SER A 205 0.03 -4.40 19.00
N VAL A 206 0.98 -4.44 19.94
CA VAL A 206 2.42 -4.50 19.67
C VAL A 206 3.01 -5.66 20.45
N LEU A 207 3.61 -6.61 19.74
CA LEU A 207 4.35 -7.73 20.32
C LEU A 207 5.85 -7.49 20.20
N GLN A 208 6.58 -7.57 21.32
CA GLN A 208 8.03 -7.64 21.30
C GLN A 208 8.52 -9.08 21.44
N ILE A 209 9.43 -9.49 20.57
CA ILE A 209 10.21 -10.71 20.70
C ILE A 209 11.63 -10.29 21.02
N ASN A 210 11.99 -10.38 22.30
CA ASN A 210 13.31 -10.07 22.84
C ASN A 210 14.04 -11.35 23.28
N ASP A 211 15.31 -11.23 23.70
CA ASP A 211 16.12 -12.37 24.14
C ASP A 211 15.49 -13.15 25.31
N LYS A 212 14.73 -12.51 26.20
CA LYS A 212 14.02 -13.19 27.30
C LYS A 212 12.90 -14.10 26.78
N VAL A 213 12.14 -13.66 25.78
CA VAL A 213 11.10 -14.49 25.13
C VAL A 213 11.74 -15.71 24.46
N ILE A 214 12.89 -15.48 23.80
CA ILE A 214 13.69 -16.53 23.18
C ILE A 214 14.11 -17.59 24.20
N GLU A 215 14.75 -17.18 25.29
CA GLU A 215 15.25 -18.08 26.33
C GLU A 215 14.14 -18.94 26.93
N ASN A 216 12.96 -18.35 27.14
CA ASN A 216 11.79 -19.05 27.69
C ASN A 216 11.17 -20.06 26.71
N SER A 217 11.31 -19.84 25.39
CA SER A 217 10.74 -20.71 24.36
C SER A 217 11.49 -22.04 24.21
N LYS A 218 12.73 -22.15 24.72
CA LYS A 218 13.65 -23.30 24.65
C LYS A 218 14.08 -23.74 23.24
N LYS A 219 13.19 -23.74 22.24
CA LYS A 219 13.42 -24.19 20.86
C LYS A 219 12.71 -23.29 19.83
N PRO A 220 13.27 -23.08 18.63
CA PRO A 220 12.65 -22.29 17.57
C PRO A 220 11.23 -22.72 17.19
N GLU A 221 10.96 -24.03 17.10
CA GLU A 221 9.63 -24.53 16.72
C GLU A 221 8.56 -24.19 17.76
N GLN A 222 8.95 -24.14 19.04
CA GLN A 222 8.05 -23.76 20.12
C GLN A 222 7.79 -22.24 20.08
N LEU A 223 8.81 -21.43 19.80
CA LEU A 223 8.66 -19.99 19.61
C LEU A 223 7.67 -19.68 18.46
N GLU A 224 7.79 -20.37 17.33
CA GLU A 224 6.88 -20.22 16.19
C GLU A 224 5.42 -20.48 16.59
N LYS A 225 5.16 -21.59 17.31
CA LYS A 225 3.82 -21.94 17.81
C LYS A 225 3.26 -20.86 18.73
N ILE A 226 4.09 -20.32 19.65
CA ILE A 226 3.68 -19.25 20.56
C ILE A 226 3.28 -18.00 19.76
N ILE A 227 4.10 -17.61 18.79
CA ILE A 227 3.86 -16.43 17.95
C ILE A 227 2.59 -16.60 17.11
N PHE A 228 2.40 -17.76 16.47
CA PHE A 228 1.21 -18.05 15.67
C PHE A 228 -0.08 -18.05 16.49
N ASN A 229 -0.07 -18.68 17.66
CA ASN A 229 -1.19 -18.62 18.60
C ASN A 229 -1.54 -17.18 18.99
N HIS A 230 -0.50 -16.36 19.25
CA HIS A 230 -0.69 -14.96 19.58
C HIS A 230 -1.24 -14.16 18.38
N ILE A 231 -0.76 -14.40 17.16
CA ILE A 231 -1.29 -13.79 15.93
C ILE A 231 -2.79 -14.06 15.79
N GLU A 232 -3.23 -15.31 15.99
CA GLU A 232 -4.65 -15.67 15.92
C GLU A 232 -5.49 -14.95 16.98
N LYS A 233 -5.06 -14.99 18.24
CA LYS A 233 -5.74 -14.30 19.36
C LYS A 233 -5.81 -12.79 19.12
N THR A 234 -4.73 -12.21 18.62
CA THR A 234 -4.69 -10.79 18.29
C THR A 234 -5.62 -10.48 17.13
N TYR A 235 -5.70 -11.32 16.09
CA TYR A 235 -6.67 -11.11 15.01
C TYR A 235 -8.11 -11.11 15.53
N GLN A 236 -8.45 -12.03 16.45
CA GLN A 236 -9.80 -12.12 17.03
C GLN A 236 -10.15 -10.90 17.90
N THR A 237 -9.18 -10.35 18.62
CA THR A 237 -9.43 -9.29 19.63
C THR A 237 -9.12 -7.87 19.14
N LEU A 238 -8.35 -7.71 18.06
CA LEU A 238 -8.07 -6.42 17.45
C LEU A 238 -9.31 -5.92 16.71
N SER A 239 -9.62 -4.64 16.88
CA SER A 239 -10.73 -4.01 16.17
C SER A 239 -10.47 -3.99 14.66
N ASN A 240 -11.52 -3.96 13.85
CA ASN A 240 -11.33 -3.89 12.40
C ASN A 240 -10.73 -2.54 11.98
N HIS A 241 -10.01 -2.51 10.85
CA HIS A 241 -9.28 -1.34 10.34
C HIS A 241 -8.24 -0.76 11.32
N CYS A 242 -7.66 -1.64 12.14
CA CYS A 242 -6.63 -1.31 13.13
C CYS A 242 -5.34 -2.10 12.86
N TYR A 243 -4.29 -1.82 13.62
CA TYR A 243 -2.94 -2.29 13.29
C TYR A 243 -2.38 -3.26 14.33
N TYR A 244 -1.58 -4.18 13.83
CA TYR A 244 -0.79 -5.10 14.64
C TYR A 244 0.67 -4.98 14.23
N SER A 245 1.56 -4.99 15.22
CA SER A 245 2.98 -4.84 15.00
C SER A 245 3.76 -5.91 15.77
N ILE A 246 4.81 -6.44 15.15
CA ILE A 246 5.75 -7.37 15.77
C ILE A 246 7.16 -6.79 15.66
N LEU A 247 7.78 -6.52 16.81
CA LEU A 247 9.16 -6.09 16.93
C LEU A 247 10.05 -7.32 17.24
N LEU A 248 10.89 -7.71 16.31
CA LEU A 248 11.93 -8.72 16.48
C LEU A 248 13.23 -8.04 16.91
N ASP A 249 13.50 -8.04 18.21
CA ASP A 249 14.64 -7.39 18.85
C ASP A 249 15.45 -8.39 19.68
N PHE A 250 16.03 -9.37 18.99
CA PHE A 250 16.90 -10.40 19.53
C PHE A 250 18.03 -10.69 18.55
N GLU A 251 19.03 -11.47 18.94
CA GLU A 251 20.19 -11.76 18.09
C GLU A 251 19.95 -12.87 17.08
N GLU A 252 20.26 -14.09 17.49
CA GLU A 252 20.13 -15.34 16.73
C GLU A 252 20.05 -16.46 17.76
N ILE A 253 19.28 -17.51 17.43
CA ILE A 253 18.97 -18.60 18.37
C ILE A 253 19.43 -19.91 17.75
N ASN A 254 20.58 -20.45 18.16
CA ASN A 254 21.06 -21.74 17.64
C ASN A 254 21.05 -21.85 16.09
N GLY A 255 21.43 -20.78 15.38
CA GLY A 255 21.38 -20.74 13.90
C GLY A 255 20.05 -20.25 13.30
N PHE A 256 19.09 -19.84 14.13
CA PHE A 256 17.78 -19.35 13.72
C PHE A 256 17.73 -17.82 13.75
N SER A 257 17.60 -17.21 12.57
CA SER A 257 17.71 -15.75 12.42
C SER A 257 16.37 -15.04 12.60
N LYS A 258 16.40 -13.73 12.89
CA LYS A 258 15.22 -12.86 12.82
C LYS A 258 14.48 -12.96 11.49
N TRP A 259 15.22 -13.16 10.40
CA TRP A 259 14.64 -13.28 9.07
C TRP A 259 13.97 -14.65 8.84
N ASP A 260 14.34 -15.70 9.60
CA ASP A 260 13.60 -16.96 9.63
C ASP A 260 12.23 -16.81 10.29
N LEU A 261 12.14 -16.05 11.38
CA LEU A 261 10.83 -15.70 11.95
C LEU A 261 10.04 -14.79 11.01
N TYR A 262 10.70 -13.81 10.40
CA TYR A 262 10.06 -12.84 9.50
C TYR A 262 9.19 -13.53 8.44
N TYR A 263 9.76 -14.42 7.62
CA TYR A 263 9.00 -14.99 6.50
C TYR A 263 7.83 -15.85 7.00
N LYS A 264 8.05 -16.57 8.11
CA LYS A 264 7.02 -17.41 8.74
C LYS A 264 5.87 -16.58 9.28
N ILE A 265 6.18 -15.52 10.03
CA ILE A 265 5.23 -14.56 10.58
C ILE A 265 4.44 -13.89 9.45
N VAL A 266 5.11 -13.44 8.39
CA VAL A 266 4.47 -12.75 7.27
C VAL A 266 3.52 -13.68 6.52
N LEU A 267 3.97 -14.89 6.16
CA LEU A 267 3.13 -15.87 5.46
C LEU A 267 1.93 -16.29 6.32
N PHE A 268 2.18 -16.64 7.58
CA PHE A 268 1.12 -17.06 8.49
C PHE A 268 0.11 -15.93 8.69
N SER A 269 0.55 -14.74 9.09
CA SER A 269 -0.32 -13.59 9.36
C SER A 269 -1.21 -13.22 8.18
N GLU A 270 -0.70 -13.34 6.95
CA GLU A 270 -1.47 -13.02 5.73
C GLU A 270 -2.49 -14.09 5.32
N LYS A 271 -2.26 -15.37 5.68
CA LYS A 271 -2.91 -16.51 5.00
C LYS A 271 -3.49 -17.57 5.94
N PHE A 272 -3.40 -17.41 7.27
CA PHE A 272 -3.79 -18.44 8.24
C PHE A 272 -5.30 -18.72 8.28
N ILE A 273 -6.15 -17.74 7.94
CA ILE A 273 -7.60 -17.91 7.93
C ILE A 273 -8.00 -18.59 6.63
N GLN A 274 -8.64 -19.75 6.76
CA GLN A 274 -9.22 -20.50 5.66
C GLN A 274 -10.73 -20.25 5.60
N GLU A 275 -11.19 -19.47 4.62
CA GLU A 275 -12.61 -19.16 4.42
C GLU A 275 -13.11 -19.79 3.12
N LYS A 276 -14.27 -20.46 3.16
CA LYS A 276 -14.90 -20.95 1.93
C LYS A 276 -15.32 -19.77 1.06
N THR A 277 -14.98 -19.83 -0.22
CA THR A 277 -15.25 -18.73 -1.14
C THR A 277 -16.74 -18.49 -1.32
N VAL A 278 -17.21 -17.28 -1.01
CA VAL A 278 -18.56 -16.83 -1.38
C VAL A 278 -18.58 -16.37 -2.85
N LYS A 279 -19.51 -16.89 -3.64
CA LYS A 279 -19.65 -16.54 -5.07
C LYS A 279 -19.78 -15.01 -5.25
N GLY A 280 -19.05 -14.47 -6.22
CA GLY A 280 -19.08 -13.06 -6.61
C GLY A 280 -17.85 -12.27 -6.13
N TYR A 281 -17.53 -12.34 -4.84
CA TYR A 281 -16.35 -11.67 -4.27
C TYR A 281 -15.05 -12.40 -4.62
N PHE A 282 -15.10 -13.73 -4.64
CA PHE A 282 -14.01 -14.59 -5.06
C PHE A 282 -14.37 -15.31 -6.37
N HIS A 283 -13.35 -15.67 -7.16
CA HIS A 283 -13.51 -16.41 -8.41
C HIS A 283 -12.66 -17.69 -8.42
N PRO A 284 -12.96 -18.66 -7.54
CA PRO A 284 -12.16 -19.87 -7.36
C PRO A 284 -11.99 -20.66 -8.67
N ASP A 285 -13.06 -20.82 -9.45
CA ASP A 285 -13.01 -21.51 -10.74
C ASP A 285 -12.07 -20.82 -11.73
N LYS A 286 -12.13 -19.49 -11.84
CA LYS A 286 -11.26 -18.71 -12.73
C LYS A 286 -9.79 -18.86 -12.34
N ILE A 287 -9.49 -18.89 -11.04
CA ILE A 287 -8.13 -19.09 -10.54
C ILE A 287 -7.65 -20.50 -10.82
N ARG A 288 -8.45 -21.52 -10.47
CA ARG A 288 -8.18 -22.92 -10.79
C ARG A 288 -7.87 -23.10 -12.27
N ASP A 289 -8.72 -22.58 -13.14
CA ASP A 289 -8.60 -22.76 -14.59
C ASP A 289 -7.37 -22.04 -15.17
N LYS A 290 -6.96 -20.90 -14.60
CA LYS A 290 -5.70 -20.22 -14.95
C LYS A 290 -4.49 -21.00 -14.48
N THR A 291 -4.48 -21.41 -13.21
CA THR A 291 -3.33 -22.12 -12.63
C THR A 291 -3.13 -23.49 -13.27
N SER A 292 -4.19 -24.29 -13.43
CA SER A 292 -4.11 -25.63 -14.04
C SER A 292 -3.74 -25.63 -15.53
N ARG A 293 -4.11 -24.58 -16.28
CA ARG A 293 -3.66 -24.43 -17.68
C ARG A 293 -2.17 -24.12 -17.80
N TYR A 294 -1.57 -23.52 -16.76
CA TYR A 294 -0.15 -23.16 -16.75
C TYR A 294 0.72 -24.26 -16.13
N ILE A 295 0.23 -24.87 -15.05
CA ILE A 295 0.92 -25.92 -14.29
C ILE A 295 0.30 -27.26 -14.67
N ASN A 296 0.90 -27.94 -15.67
CA ASN A 296 0.37 -29.19 -16.19
C ASN A 296 0.40 -30.33 -15.15
N GLU A 297 1.36 -30.30 -14.23
CA GLU A 297 1.52 -31.31 -13.18
C GLU A 297 0.61 -31.09 -11.95
N LEU A 298 -0.25 -30.06 -11.98
CA LEU A 298 -1.12 -29.68 -10.87
C LEU A 298 -2.20 -30.74 -10.60
N LYS A 299 -2.18 -31.30 -9.39
CA LYS A 299 -3.30 -32.09 -8.85
C LYS A 299 -4.33 -31.17 -8.21
N VAL A 300 -5.38 -30.86 -8.95
CA VAL A 300 -6.39 -29.86 -8.56
C VAL A 300 -7.10 -30.24 -7.26
N GLU A 301 -7.31 -31.53 -7.03
CA GLU A 301 -7.91 -32.11 -5.82
C GLU A 301 -7.12 -31.78 -4.54
N ASP A 302 -5.80 -31.64 -4.63
CA ASP A 302 -4.91 -31.37 -3.49
C ASP A 302 -4.80 -29.86 -3.17
N CYS A 303 -5.35 -29.00 -4.03
CA CYS A 303 -5.17 -27.55 -4.00
C CYS A 303 -6.31 -26.78 -3.35
N ASP A 304 -7.48 -27.40 -3.19
CA ASP A 304 -8.73 -26.80 -2.69
C ASP A 304 -8.92 -25.32 -3.06
N PHE A 305 -9.12 -25.03 -4.35
CA PHE A 305 -9.32 -23.65 -4.84
C PHE A 305 -10.58 -22.96 -4.28
N ASN A 306 -11.47 -23.70 -3.62
CA ASN A 306 -12.68 -23.15 -2.98
C ASN A 306 -12.39 -22.52 -1.61
N ILE A 307 -11.15 -22.58 -1.12
CA ILE A 307 -10.70 -21.93 0.11
C ILE A 307 -9.86 -20.70 -0.24
N ALA A 308 -10.31 -19.54 0.24
CA ALA A 308 -9.50 -18.34 0.29
C ALA A 308 -8.64 -18.35 1.55
N ASN A 309 -7.34 -18.11 1.38
CA ASN A 309 -6.40 -17.92 2.48
C ASN A 309 -6.23 -16.42 2.73
N ILE A 310 -6.74 -15.94 3.86
CA ILE A 310 -6.73 -14.54 4.26
C ILE A 310 -6.19 -14.39 5.69
N GLY A 311 -6.12 -13.16 6.17
CA GLY A 311 -5.60 -12.84 7.49
C GLY A 311 -5.41 -11.34 7.64
N PHE A 312 -4.36 -10.94 8.35
CA PHE A 312 -3.87 -9.59 8.32
C PHE A 312 -3.37 -9.20 6.92
N THR A 313 -3.38 -7.91 6.59
CA THR A 313 -2.72 -7.40 5.39
C THR A 313 -1.32 -6.93 5.77
N TYR A 314 -0.27 -7.47 5.14
CA TYR A 314 1.09 -6.98 5.32
C TYR A 314 1.21 -5.53 4.84
N LYS A 315 1.80 -4.67 5.68
CA LYS A 315 2.00 -3.25 5.38
C LYS A 315 3.46 -2.95 5.09
N ASP A 316 4.34 -3.36 5.98
CA ASP A 316 5.77 -3.03 5.91
C ASP A 316 6.63 -3.87 6.84
N CYS A 317 7.94 -3.83 6.59
CA CYS A 317 8.97 -4.33 7.50
C CYS A 317 10.10 -3.31 7.56
N PHE A 318 10.19 -2.59 8.68
CA PHE A 318 11.26 -1.64 8.92
C PHE A 318 12.51 -2.38 9.39
N VAL A 319 13.66 -2.03 8.80
CA VAL A 319 14.98 -2.44 9.28
C VAL A 319 15.52 -1.34 10.18
N LEU A 320 15.55 -1.62 11.48
CA LEU A 320 15.92 -0.66 12.52
C LEU A 320 17.39 -0.83 12.89
N LYS A 321 18.17 0.24 12.83
CA LYS A 321 19.57 0.26 13.25
C LYS A 321 19.70 1.05 14.55
N LYS A 322 20.14 0.40 15.63
CA LYS A 322 20.45 1.09 16.89
C LYS A 322 21.77 1.86 16.74
N GLU A 323 21.83 3.12 17.15
CA GLU A 323 23.04 3.95 16.96
C GLU A 323 24.28 3.41 17.70
N SER A 324 24.07 2.69 18.80
CA SER A 324 25.10 2.11 19.65
C SER A 324 25.56 0.70 19.25
N GLU A 325 24.92 0.08 18.25
CA GLU A 325 25.14 -1.32 17.89
C GLU A 325 25.30 -1.49 16.37
N GLU A 326 26.12 -2.44 15.94
CA GLU A 326 26.20 -2.78 14.50
C GLU A 326 24.95 -3.53 14.00
N LYS A 327 24.03 -3.88 14.90
CA LYS A 327 23.02 -4.91 14.68
C LYS A 327 21.64 -4.31 14.45
N THR A 328 20.82 -5.07 13.72
CA THR A 328 19.53 -4.60 13.21
C THR A 328 18.36 -5.30 13.88
N SER A 329 17.29 -4.58 14.20
CA SER A 329 16.02 -5.16 14.66
C SER A 329 14.98 -5.04 13.53
N LEU A 330 13.97 -5.90 13.52
CA LEU A 330 12.91 -5.87 12.49
C LEU A 330 11.58 -5.45 13.12
N LEU A 331 10.89 -4.51 12.49
CA LEU A 331 9.55 -4.10 12.90
C LEU A 331 8.56 -4.40 11.76
N ILE A 332 7.74 -5.42 11.96
CA ILE A 332 6.79 -5.92 10.98
C ILE A 332 5.42 -5.32 11.28
N LEU A 333 4.81 -4.69 10.29
CA LEU A 333 3.53 -3.99 10.42
C LEU A 333 2.43 -4.67 9.61
N PHE A 334 1.28 -4.86 10.25
CA PHE A 334 0.08 -5.47 9.71
C PHE A 334 -1.15 -4.58 9.93
N GLU A 335 -2.13 -4.70 9.04
CA GLU A 335 -3.44 -4.06 9.16
C GLU A 335 -4.54 -5.14 9.14
N LYS A 336 -5.47 -5.09 10.11
CA LYS A 336 -6.64 -5.97 10.08
C LYS A 336 -7.71 -5.35 9.19
N ASN A 337 -8.06 -6.05 8.12
CA ASN A 337 -9.20 -5.74 7.26
C ASN A 337 -10.10 -6.98 7.16
N GLU A 338 -10.84 -7.21 8.24
CA GLU A 338 -11.83 -8.28 8.29
C GLU A 338 -13.06 -7.88 7.48
N ARG A 339 -13.58 -8.83 6.70
CA ARG A 339 -14.72 -8.59 5.84
C ARG A 339 -15.96 -8.29 6.69
N ASN A 340 -16.45 -7.06 6.58
CA ASN A 340 -17.68 -6.63 7.25
C ASN A 340 -18.72 -6.17 6.22
N GLU A 341 -19.86 -6.87 6.20
CA GLU A 341 -20.99 -6.58 5.30
C GLU A 341 -22.03 -5.62 5.91
N SER A 342 -21.81 -5.21 7.17
CA SER A 342 -22.71 -4.31 7.89
C SER A 342 -22.91 -3.01 7.10
N LEU A 343 -24.17 -2.62 6.97
CA LEU A 343 -24.54 -1.45 6.20
C LEU A 343 -24.15 -0.19 6.97
N ILE A 344 -23.40 0.69 6.31
CA ILE A 344 -23.02 2.00 6.87
C ILE A 344 -23.85 3.08 6.16
N PRO A 345 -24.60 3.92 6.88
CA PRO A 345 -25.40 4.98 6.28
C PRO A 345 -24.52 6.04 5.59
N CYS A 346 -25.12 6.80 4.68
CA CYS A 346 -24.42 7.87 3.96
C CYS A 346 -23.99 8.99 4.93
N PRO A 347 -22.71 9.43 4.90
CA PRO A 347 -22.24 10.52 5.76
C PRO A 347 -23.01 11.83 5.60
N ALA A 348 -23.45 12.12 4.38
CA ALA A 348 -24.07 13.39 4.04
C ALA A 348 -25.56 13.47 4.37
N CYS A 349 -26.31 12.41 4.07
CA CYS A 349 -27.78 12.40 4.24
C CYS A 349 -28.30 11.39 5.27
N ARG A 350 -27.43 10.56 5.88
CA ARG A 350 -27.75 9.55 6.90
C ARG A 350 -28.66 8.40 6.45
N THR A 351 -29.01 8.34 5.18
CA THR A 351 -29.79 7.24 4.60
C THR A 351 -29.02 5.91 4.62
N THR A 352 -29.74 4.82 4.81
CA THR A 352 -29.27 3.45 4.56
C THR A 352 -29.56 2.98 3.14
N ASN A 353 -30.21 3.80 2.30
CA ASN A 353 -30.39 3.53 0.87
C ASN A 353 -29.06 3.74 0.12
N VAL A 354 -28.19 2.74 0.25
CA VAL A 354 -26.83 2.72 -0.29
C VAL A 354 -26.64 1.42 -1.07
N ARG A 355 -25.75 1.45 -2.06
CA ARG A 355 -25.41 0.28 -2.90
C ARG A 355 -23.91 0.08 -2.90
N GLY A 356 -23.42 -1.15 -3.06
CA GLY A 356 -21.97 -1.36 -3.11
C GLY A 356 -21.60 -2.83 -3.20
N ASN A 357 -20.97 -3.20 -4.32
CA ASN A 357 -20.36 -4.52 -4.52
C ASN A 357 -18.83 -4.41 -4.70
N SER A 358 -18.25 -3.23 -4.48
CA SER A 358 -16.82 -2.96 -4.70
C SER A 358 -16.03 -3.02 -3.40
N TYR A 359 -14.85 -3.64 -3.49
CA TYR A 359 -13.88 -3.73 -2.42
C TYR A 359 -12.59 -3.05 -2.89
N PRO A 360 -12.37 -1.77 -2.51
CA PRO A 360 -11.13 -1.08 -2.86
C PRO A 360 -9.90 -1.73 -2.23
N VAL A 361 -10.02 -2.47 -1.12
CA VAL A 361 -8.95 -3.26 -0.51
C VAL A 361 -9.58 -4.58 -0.07
N LEU A 362 -8.80 -5.67 -0.03
CA LEU A 362 -9.25 -6.96 0.49
C LEU A 362 -9.91 -6.77 1.88
N GLY A 363 -11.16 -7.20 2.02
CA GLY A 363 -11.95 -7.09 3.25
C GLY A 363 -12.66 -5.74 3.48
N VAL A 364 -12.28 -4.68 2.77
CA VAL A 364 -12.87 -3.34 2.95
C VAL A 364 -13.98 -3.10 1.93
N LYS A 365 -15.24 -3.18 2.37
CA LYS A 365 -16.39 -2.86 1.51
C LYS A 365 -16.55 -1.36 1.30
N SER A 366 -16.92 -0.96 0.09
CA SER A 366 -17.29 0.41 -0.25
C SER A 366 -18.77 0.52 -0.63
N TRP A 367 -19.38 1.61 -0.17
CA TRP A 367 -20.78 1.95 -0.38
C TRP A 367 -20.88 3.22 -1.23
N GLU A 368 -21.95 3.33 -2.00
CA GLU A 368 -22.31 4.47 -2.82
C GLU A 368 -23.74 4.88 -2.46
N CYS A 369 -23.96 6.15 -2.14
CA CYS A 369 -25.29 6.63 -1.78
C CYS A 369 -26.25 6.55 -2.98
N ASN A 370 -27.46 6.03 -2.74
CA ASN A 370 -28.51 5.88 -3.75
C ASN A 370 -29.74 6.76 -3.43
N ASN A 371 -29.66 7.64 -2.42
CA ASN A 371 -30.69 8.63 -2.14
C ASN A 371 -30.72 9.71 -3.23
N TYR A 372 -31.90 9.92 -3.80
CA TYR A 372 -32.16 10.87 -4.88
C TYR A 372 -31.82 12.31 -4.51
N VAL A 373 -32.13 12.75 -3.29
CA VAL A 373 -31.92 14.14 -2.84
C VAL A 373 -30.67 14.30 -1.96
N CYS A 374 -29.74 13.36 -2.00
CA CYS A 374 -28.48 13.49 -1.26
C CYS A 374 -27.70 14.73 -1.76
N PRO A 375 -27.24 15.62 -0.85
CA PRO A 375 -26.56 16.86 -1.25
C PRO A 375 -25.16 16.58 -1.83
N ASP A 376 -24.56 15.47 -1.44
CA ASP A 376 -23.17 15.10 -1.74
C ASP A 376 -23.00 14.37 -3.06
N LYS A 377 -24.02 14.32 -3.91
CA LYS A 377 -23.87 13.74 -5.25
C LYS A 377 -22.79 14.46 -6.06
N SER A 378 -22.06 13.69 -6.86
CA SER A 378 -21.09 14.20 -7.83
C SER A 378 -21.75 15.15 -8.83
N LEU A 379 -20.93 15.88 -9.59
CA LEU A 379 -21.43 16.76 -10.66
C LEU A 379 -22.43 16.05 -11.58
N TYR A 380 -22.13 14.81 -11.97
CA TYR A 380 -22.98 13.97 -12.83
C TYR A 380 -23.98 13.08 -12.04
N ASN A 381 -24.59 13.65 -11.00
CA ASN A 381 -25.69 13.07 -10.21
C ASN A 381 -25.44 11.65 -9.61
N ARG A 382 -24.18 11.25 -9.43
CA ARG A 382 -23.82 9.95 -8.85
C ARG A 382 -23.56 10.09 -7.35
N GLY A 383 -23.97 9.12 -6.54
CA GLY A 383 -23.59 9.10 -5.12
C GLY A 383 -22.07 9.09 -4.93
N LYS A 384 -21.58 9.83 -3.93
CA LYS A 384 -20.19 9.69 -3.47
C LYS A 384 -19.99 8.31 -2.83
N ARG A 385 -18.82 7.73 -3.08
CA ARG A 385 -18.40 6.46 -2.48
C ARG A 385 -17.67 6.67 -1.17
N TYR A 386 -17.88 5.79 -0.22
CA TYR A 386 -17.21 5.79 1.08
C TYR A 386 -17.08 4.35 1.62
N SER A 387 -16.20 4.15 2.59
CA SER A 387 -16.05 2.90 3.36
C SER A 387 -15.86 3.22 4.83
N LEU A 388 -16.11 2.25 5.71
CA LEU A 388 -15.86 2.42 7.15
C LEU A 388 -14.40 2.85 7.43
N SER A 389 -13.44 2.19 6.80
CA SER A 389 -12.02 2.57 6.85
C SER A 389 -11.78 4.04 6.45
N SER A 390 -12.42 4.53 5.38
CA SER A 390 -12.28 5.94 4.98
C SER A 390 -12.90 6.92 5.98
N LEU A 391 -13.97 6.52 6.67
CA LEU A 391 -14.64 7.34 7.68
C LEU A 391 -13.81 7.43 8.96
N ILE A 392 -13.22 6.32 9.41
CA ILE A 392 -12.27 6.30 10.54
C ILE A 392 -11.08 7.22 10.25
N LYS A 393 -10.55 7.18 9.02
CA LYS A 393 -9.45 8.08 8.61
C LYS A 393 -9.87 9.54 8.52
N GLN A 394 -11.12 9.85 8.22
CA GLN A 394 -11.63 11.22 8.27
C GLN A 394 -11.77 11.68 9.72
N GLU A 395 -12.23 10.81 10.61
CA GLU A 395 -12.33 11.10 12.04
C GLU A 395 -10.95 11.37 12.66
N ALA A 396 -9.95 10.57 12.28
CA ALA A 396 -8.57 10.80 12.68
C ALA A 396 -8.07 12.21 12.32
N ILE A 397 -8.54 12.79 11.21
CA ILE A 397 -8.21 14.16 10.82
C ILE A 397 -9.02 15.15 11.66
N ASN A 398 -10.32 14.92 11.87
CA ASN A 398 -11.23 15.83 12.58
C ASN A 398 -10.81 16.10 14.03
N ASP A 399 -10.22 15.14 14.71
CA ASP A 399 -9.71 15.32 16.07
C ASP A 399 -8.24 15.79 16.06
N GLU A 400 -8.01 17.09 16.30
CA GLU A 400 -6.68 17.71 16.27
C GLU A 400 -5.68 17.08 17.27
N ARG A 401 -6.15 16.42 18.33
CA ARG A 401 -5.30 15.70 19.28
C ARG A 401 -4.57 14.51 18.64
N ASN A 402 -5.01 14.06 17.46
CA ASN A 402 -4.32 13.06 16.66
C ASN A 402 -3.16 13.63 15.82
N THR A 403 -2.93 14.94 15.81
CA THR A 403 -1.87 15.54 15.00
C THR A 403 -0.49 14.99 15.41
N ILE A 404 0.28 14.54 14.41
CA ILE A 404 1.63 14.02 14.56
C ILE A 404 2.64 15.11 14.23
N ASP A 405 3.70 15.22 15.02
CA ASP A 405 4.77 16.17 14.73
C ASP A 405 5.51 15.82 13.43
N VAL A 406 5.82 16.85 12.64
CA VAL A 406 6.48 16.69 11.34
C VAL A 406 7.87 16.08 11.47
N SER A 407 8.59 16.33 12.57
CA SER A 407 9.90 15.72 12.82
C SER A 407 9.79 14.20 12.98
N THR A 408 8.76 13.71 13.68
CA THR A 408 8.49 12.27 13.81
C THR A 408 8.17 11.66 12.44
N ILE A 409 7.32 12.30 11.63
CA ILE A 409 7.01 11.83 10.27
C ILE A 409 8.29 11.77 9.40
N ARG A 410 9.16 12.78 9.50
CA ARG A 410 10.45 12.79 8.79
C ARG A 410 11.38 11.66 9.23
N LYS A 411 11.43 11.34 10.52
CA LYS A 411 12.26 10.24 11.05
C LYS A 411 11.84 8.89 10.47
N TRP A 412 10.52 8.66 10.37
CA TRP A 412 9.93 7.39 9.95
C TRP A 412 9.48 7.36 8.47
N GLN A 413 9.97 8.29 7.66
CA GLN A 413 9.60 8.40 6.25
C GLN A 413 10.20 7.31 5.36
N LEU A 414 11.23 6.60 5.83
CA LEU A 414 11.90 5.50 5.15
C LEU A 414 11.70 4.21 5.96
N ASP A 415 11.77 3.05 5.31
CA ASP A 415 11.70 1.74 5.96
C ASP A 415 13.07 1.16 6.37
N VAL A 416 14.14 1.95 6.25
CA VAL A 416 15.42 1.73 6.95
C VAL A 416 15.66 2.93 7.87
N VAL A 417 15.66 2.71 9.18
CA VAL A 417 15.58 3.78 10.18
C VAL A 417 16.65 3.63 11.25
N ASN A 418 17.36 4.70 11.58
CA ASN A 418 18.21 4.75 12.77
C ASN A 418 17.33 5.06 13.99
N ILE A 419 17.45 4.24 15.03
CA ILE A 419 16.71 4.37 16.27
C ILE A 419 17.65 4.63 17.44
N GLU A 420 17.19 5.47 18.35
CA GLU A 420 17.89 5.80 19.59
C GLU A 420 17.48 4.85 20.71
N SER A 421 16.20 4.45 20.74
CA SER A 421 15.64 3.60 21.79
C SER A 421 14.32 2.93 21.37
N THR A 422 13.88 1.94 22.15
CA THR A 422 12.58 1.26 21.96
C THR A 422 11.40 2.19 22.19
N GLU A 423 11.53 3.18 23.07
CA GLU A 423 10.50 4.21 23.31
C GLU A 423 10.19 5.00 22.04
N SER A 424 11.21 5.29 21.21
CA SER A 424 11.02 5.98 19.94
C SER A 424 10.20 5.15 18.93
N ILE A 425 10.29 3.82 19.01
CA ILE A 425 9.47 2.89 18.23
C ILE A 425 8.02 2.91 18.73
N LEU A 426 7.83 2.88 20.06
CA LEU A 426 6.49 2.93 20.65
C LEU A 426 5.79 4.26 20.36
N GLU A 427 6.49 5.40 20.47
CA GLU A 427 5.94 6.70 20.08
C GLU A 427 5.47 6.69 18.62
N PHE A 428 6.31 6.17 17.71
CA PHE A 428 5.95 6.02 16.31
C PHE A 428 4.69 5.17 16.13
N LEU A 429 4.69 3.95 16.68
CA LEU A 429 3.59 3.02 16.51
C LEU A 429 2.27 3.58 17.06
N ILE A 430 2.29 4.10 18.29
CA ILE A 430 1.10 4.65 18.95
C ILE A 430 0.59 5.86 18.18
N LYS A 431 1.45 6.83 17.84
CA LYS A 431 0.99 8.05 17.16
C LYS A 431 0.58 7.82 15.71
N HIS A 432 1.18 6.87 14.99
CA HIS A 432 0.91 6.68 13.56
C HIS A 432 -0.18 5.65 13.28
N TYR A 433 -0.38 4.69 14.20
CA TYR A 433 -1.25 3.53 13.98
C TYR A 433 -2.31 3.32 15.07
N SER A 434 -2.61 4.35 15.87
CA SER A 434 -3.78 4.40 16.75
C SER A 434 -4.41 5.80 16.77
N LEU A 435 -5.66 5.89 17.20
CA LEU A 435 -6.38 7.15 17.45
C LEU A 435 -6.44 7.44 18.94
N ILE A 436 -6.66 8.70 19.31
CA ILE A 436 -6.93 9.12 20.69
C ILE A 436 -8.04 8.25 21.29
N ASN A 437 -7.90 7.90 22.57
CA ASN A 437 -8.76 7.01 23.37
C ASN A 437 -8.77 5.52 22.98
N ASP A 438 -8.11 5.12 21.89
CA ASP A 438 -7.90 3.71 21.59
C ASP A 438 -7.18 3.02 22.75
N LEU A 439 -7.49 1.74 22.94
CA LEU A 439 -6.64 0.87 23.75
C LEU A 439 -5.47 0.38 22.89
N VAL A 440 -4.27 0.53 23.44
CA VAL A 440 -3.01 0.00 22.95
C VAL A 440 -2.59 -1.16 23.84
N GLU A 441 -2.44 -2.34 23.26
CA GLU A 441 -1.93 -3.51 23.96
C GLU A 441 -0.43 -3.66 23.66
N LEU A 442 0.39 -3.66 24.70
CA LEU A 442 1.84 -3.86 24.60
C LEU A 442 2.18 -5.23 25.23
N VAL A 443 2.71 -6.14 24.42
CA VAL A 443 3.04 -7.51 24.85
C VAL A 443 4.56 -7.66 24.93
N GLU A 444 5.05 -8.08 26.10
CA GLU A 444 6.49 -8.17 26.43
C GLU A 444 7.23 -6.83 26.45
N PHE A 445 6.52 -5.74 26.79
CA PHE A 445 7.10 -4.43 27.07
C PHE A 445 7.02 -4.09 28.56
N ASP A 446 8.08 -3.47 29.06
CA ASP A 446 8.14 -2.92 30.43
C ASP A 446 7.61 -1.48 30.45
N SER A 447 6.29 -1.32 30.39
CA SER A 447 5.63 -0.01 30.63
C SER A 447 4.73 -0.08 31.85
N LYS A 448 4.78 0.98 32.68
CA LYS A 448 3.91 1.17 33.84
C LYS A 448 2.83 2.23 33.60
N ASP A 449 2.87 2.88 32.45
CA ASP A 449 1.94 3.96 32.11
C ASP A 449 0.62 3.35 31.64
N GLU A 450 -0.48 3.73 32.30
CA GLU A 450 -1.84 3.34 31.89
C GLU A 450 -2.35 4.18 30.71
N GLU A 451 -1.67 5.28 30.39
CA GLU A 451 -1.96 6.15 29.26
C GLU A 451 -0.68 6.68 28.61
N LEU A 452 -0.59 6.60 27.28
CA LEU A 452 0.48 7.18 26.48
C LEU A 452 -0.09 7.98 25.31
N PHE A 453 0.31 9.25 25.18
CA PHE A 453 -0.10 10.14 24.09
C PHE A 453 -1.64 10.22 23.91
N GLY A 454 -2.41 10.17 25.00
CA GLY A 454 -3.88 10.17 24.99
C GLY A 454 -4.52 8.85 24.56
N ARG A 455 -3.78 7.74 24.60
CA ARG A 455 -4.28 6.38 24.37
C ARG A 455 -4.17 5.57 25.65
N ARG A 456 -5.15 4.74 25.94
CA ARG A 456 -5.12 3.81 27.07
C ARG A 456 -4.12 2.71 26.76
N VAL A 457 -3.30 2.31 27.72
CA VAL A 457 -2.26 1.32 27.53
C VAL A 457 -2.48 0.17 28.51
N VAL A 458 -2.35 -1.05 28.00
CA VAL A 458 -2.31 -2.27 28.80
C VAL A 458 -1.08 -3.08 28.42
N THR A 459 -0.27 -3.43 29.42
CA THR A 459 0.87 -4.32 29.25
C THR A 459 0.49 -5.76 29.59
N LYS A 460 1.02 -6.72 28.83
CA LYS A 460 0.80 -8.15 29.04
C LYS A 460 2.09 -8.94 28.82
N SER A 461 2.18 -10.09 29.47
CA SER A 461 3.16 -11.12 29.11
C SER A 461 2.61 -12.01 28.01
N LEU A 462 3.51 -12.55 27.20
CA LEU A 462 3.21 -13.48 26.13
C LEU A 462 2.81 -14.83 26.74
N GLU A 463 1.62 -15.29 26.39
CA GLU A 463 1.12 -16.58 26.84
C GLU A 463 1.83 -17.73 26.12
N ILE A 464 2.55 -18.56 26.88
CA ILE A 464 3.22 -19.75 26.37
C ILE A 464 2.24 -20.92 26.45
N ASN A 465 1.49 -21.16 25.37
CA ASN A 465 0.64 -22.36 25.26
C ASN A 465 1.41 -23.50 24.57
N SER A 466 1.70 -24.57 25.31
CA SER A 466 2.39 -25.75 24.77
C SER A 466 1.53 -26.61 23.84
N GLU A 467 0.21 -26.43 23.85
CA GLU A 467 -0.74 -27.27 23.10
C GLU A 467 -1.16 -26.68 21.75
N TYR A 468 -0.70 -25.48 21.39
CA TYR A 468 -1.07 -24.88 20.10
C TYR A 468 -0.41 -25.65 18.94
N GLU A 469 -1.24 -26.10 18.00
CA GLU A 469 -0.82 -26.76 16.78
C GLU A 469 -1.46 -26.10 15.56
N THR A 470 -0.69 -25.98 14.50
CA THR A 470 -1.17 -25.48 13.21
C THR A 470 -0.53 -26.27 12.08
N ASN A 471 -1.34 -26.57 11.07
CA ASN A 471 -0.91 -27.27 9.85
C ASN A 471 -0.79 -26.28 8.67
N PHE A 472 -0.55 -25.00 8.95
CA PHE A 472 -0.53 -23.95 7.93
C PHE A 472 0.46 -24.26 6.79
N PHE A 473 1.73 -24.55 7.11
CA PHE A 473 2.78 -24.83 6.10
C PHE A 473 2.61 -26.16 5.37
N SER A 474 1.70 -27.03 5.82
CA SER A 474 1.30 -28.27 5.15
C SER A 474 -0.10 -28.19 4.52
N SER A 475 -0.70 -26.98 4.48
CA SER A 475 -2.03 -26.78 3.92
C SER A 475 -2.04 -26.80 2.38
N SER A 476 -3.24 -27.00 1.81
CA SER A 476 -3.48 -26.99 0.37
C SER A 476 -3.07 -25.69 -0.34
N PHE A 477 -2.86 -24.60 0.41
CA PHE A 477 -2.36 -23.34 -0.14
C PHE A 477 -1.05 -23.50 -0.90
N PHE A 478 -0.10 -24.25 -0.33
CA PHE A 478 1.24 -24.44 -0.87
C PHE A 478 1.25 -25.41 -2.06
N ASN A 479 0.31 -26.36 -2.09
CA ASN A 479 0.15 -27.32 -3.18
C ASN A 479 -0.21 -26.66 -4.53
N ARG A 480 -0.64 -25.39 -4.52
CA ARG A 480 -0.99 -24.63 -5.73
C ARG A 480 0.23 -24.22 -6.56
N TYR A 481 1.45 -24.30 -6.00
CA TYR A 481 2.66 -23.83 -6.68
C TYR A 481 3.96 -24.57 -6.32
N LYS A 482 4.05 -25.27 -5.18
CA LYS A 482 5.23 -26.10 -4.83
C LYS A 482 5.19 -27.44 -5.55
N ILE A 483 5.30 -27.40 -6.87
CA ILE A 483 5.21 -28.57 -7.74
C ILE A 483 6.47 -28.63 -8.58
N LYS A 484 7.13 -29.79 -8.59
CA LYS A 484 8.27 -30.04 -9.46
C LYS A 484 7.77 -30.25 -10.89
N ARG A 485 8.31 -29.49 -11.82
CA ARG A 485 8.11 -29.67 -13.26
C ARG A 485 8.63 -31.04 -13.68
N GLY A 486 7.94 -31.67 -14.62
CA GLY A 486 8.33 -32.95 -15.19
C GLY A 486 9.64 -32.86 -16.01
N ASN A 487 9.89 -33.89 -16.82
CA ASN A 487 11.09 -33.94 -17.66
C ASN A 487 11.14 -32.74 -18.61
N ILE A 488 12.30 -32.07 -18.63
CA ILE A 488 12.60 -30.95 -19.51
C ILE A 488 13.34 -31.49 -20.73
N GLU A 489 12.92 -31.10 -21.93
CA GLU A 489 13.64 -31.45 -23.15
C GLU A 489 15.04 -30.82 -23.15
N THR A 490 16.07 -31.64 -23.39
CA THR A 490 17.44 -31.15 -23.55
C THR A 490 17.57 -30.40 -24.87
N SER A 491 18.41 -29.37 -24.88
CA SER A 491 18.62 -28.52 -26.06
C SER A 491 20.05 -28.01 -26.03
N ASN A 492 20.64 -27.82 -27.21
CA ASN A 492 21.98 -27.28 -27.32
C ASN A 492 21.94 -25.74 -27.25
N TYR A 493 22.60 -25.17 -26.26
CA TYR A 493 22.70 -23.73 -26.06
C TYR A 493 24.15 -23.28 -26.30
N PRO A 494 24.48 -22.65 -27.45
CA PRO A 494 25.84 -22.20 -27.71
C PRO A 494 26.20 -21.00 -26.84
N ASN A 495 27.47 -20.91 -26.43
CA ASN A 495 28.00 -19.70 -25.80
C ASN A 495 28.07 -18.57 -26.85
N LEU A 496 27.41 -17.45 -26.55
CA LEU A 496 27.34 -16.27 -27.43
C LEU A 496 28.47 -15.26 -27.18
N SER A 497 29.20 -15.37 -26.07
CA SER A 497 30.27 -14.45 -25.72
C SER A 497 31.59 -14.81 -26.41
N THR A 498 32.29 -13.79 -26.90
CA THR A 498 33.65 -13.90 -27.45
C THR A 498 34.74 -13.52 -26.43
N VAL A 499 34.35 -13.18 -25.20
CA VAL A 499 35.27 -12.81 -24.13
C VAL A 499 35.58 -14.04 -23.29
N ASN A 500 36.88 -14.31 -23.05
CA ASN A 500 37.32 -15.42 -22.23
C ASN A 500 36.69 -15.37 -20.83
N ASP A 501 36.39 -16.54 -20.27
CA ASP A 501 35.81 -16.71 -18.93
C ASP A 501 34.41 -16.09 -18.72
N VAL A 502 33.79 -15.59 -19.78
CA VAL A 502 32.42 -15.08 -19.77
C VAL A 502 31.57 -15.92 -20.71
N PHE A 503 30.61 -16.65 -20.15
CA PHE A 503 29.67 -17.49 -20.87
C PHE A 503 28.28 -16.85 -20.87
N VAL A 504 27.68 -16.75 -22.06
CA VAL A 504 26.35 -16.15 -22.27
C VAL A 504 25.48 -17.11 -23.05
N TYR A 505 24.32 -17.45 -22.52
CA TYR A 505 23.33 -18.32 -23.15
C TYR A 505 22.00 -17.58 -23.35
N ASN A 506 21.45 -17.64 -24.56
CA ASN A 506 20.12 -17.14 -24.85
C ASN A 506 19.09 -18.28 -24.74
N GLY A 507 18.18 -18.18 -23.76
CA GLY A 507 17.16 -19.21 -23.56
C GLY A 507 16.42 -19.07 -22.23
N ASP A 508 15.42 -19.94 -22.05
CA ASP A 508 14.76 -20.11 -20.76
C ASP A 508 15.75 -20.62 -19.71
N SER A 509 15.77 -19.95 -18.56
CA SER A 509 16.77 -20.18 -17.52
C SER A 509 16.73 -21.61 -16.96
N GLU A 510 15.54 -22.15 -16.72
CA GLU A 510 15.39 -23.51 -16.21
C GLU A 510 15.91 -24.53 -17.24
N LYS A 511 15.57 -24.35 -18.52
CA LYS A 511 16.03 -25.23 -19.60
C LYS A 511 17.54 -25.19 -19.81
N VAL A 512 18.14 -24.01 -19.80
CA VAL A 512 19.61 -23.89 -19.94
C VAL A 512 20.29 -24.54 -18.74
N LEU A 513 19.85 -24.25 -17.52
CA LEU A 513 20.41 -24.83 -16.30
C LEU A 513 20.28 -26.36 -16.29
N TYR A 514 19.19 -26.93 -16.82
CA TYR A 514 19.01 -28.38 -16.92
C TYR A 514 20.12 -29.08 -17.73
N ASN A 515 20.76 -28.38 -18.68
CA ASN A 515 21.85 -28.91 -19.50
C ASN A 515 23.25 -28.75 -18.86
N LEU A 516 23.35 -28.10 -17.69
CA LEU A 516 24.62 -27.94 -16.98
C LEU A 516 24.88 -29.11 -16.02
N ASP A 517 26.15 -29.44 -15.81
CA ASP A 517 26.55 -30.45 -14.84
C ASP A 517 26.15 -30.06 -13.42
N GLU A 518 25.80 -31.06 -12.61
CA GLU A 518 25.57 -30.85 -11.18
C GLU A 518 26.85 -30.38 -10.48
N GLU A 519 26.70 -29.59 -9.42
CA GLU A 519 27.82 -29.13 -8.58
C GLU A 519 28.99 -28.50 -9.36
N SER A 520 28.69 -27.83 -10.46
CA SER A 520 29.68 -27.21 -11.36
C SER A 520 29.91 -25.72 -11.09
N ILE A 521 29.05 -25.06 -10.30
CA ILE A 521 29.04 -23.61 -10.10
C ILE A 521 29.37 -23.25 -8.65
N ASP A 522 30.29 -22.30 -8.44
CA ASP A 522 30.75 -21.92 -7.10
C ASP A 522 29.78 -21.00 -6.36
N SER A 523 29.16 -20.05 -7.05
CA SER A 523 28.15 -19.17 -6.44
C SER A 523 27.21 -18.58 -7.50
N ALA A 524 26.11 -18.01 -7.06
CA ALA A 524 25.13 -17.34 -7.91
C ALA A 524 24.74 -15.97 -7.34
N ILE A 525 24.43 -15.03 -8.22
CA ILE A 525 23.79 -13.77 -7.88
C ILE A 525 22.81 -13.38 -8.98
N THR A 526 21.64 -12.90 -8.58
CA THR A 526 20.63 -12.49 -9.57
C THR A 526 19.63 -11.49 -9.02
N SER A 527 18.82 -10.97 -9.93
CA SER A 527 17.56 -10.32 -9.63
C SER A 527 16.51 -10.86 -10.62
N PRO A 528 15.60 -11.75 -10.19
CA PRO A 528 14.62 -12.36 -11.09
C PRO A 528 13.68 -11.30 -11.69
N PRO A 529 12.93 -11.63 -12.75
CA PRO A 529 11.80 -10.83 -13.15
C PRO A 529 10.75 -10.82 -12.03
N TYR A 530 10.55 -9.69 -11.35
CA TYR A 530 9.57 -9.61 -10.26
C TYR A 530 8.16 -9.80 -10.82
N TYR A 531 7.33 -10.59 -10.12
CA TYR A 531 5.94 -10.86 -10.49
C TYR A 531 5.24 -9.59 -10.96
N ASN A 532 4.83 -9.47 -12.23
CA ASN A 532 4.01 -8.37 -12.78
C ASN A 532 4.55 -6.93 -12.60
N ALA A 533 5.80 -6.76 -12.17
CA ALA A 533 6.36 -5.43 -11.90
C ALA A 533 6.73 -4.64 -13.17
N LYS A 534 6.93 -5.35 -14.29
CA LYS A 534 7.36 -4.79 -15.58
C LYS A 534 6.61 -5.47 -16.72
N GLU A 535 6.55 -4.80 -17.88
CA GLU A 535 5.83 -5.31 -19.05
C GLU A 535 6.38 -6.65 -19.56
N TYR A 536 7.68 -6.91 -19.38
CA TYR A 536 8.32 -8.18 -19.74
C TYR A 536 8.12 -9.32 -18.71
N SER A 537 7.50 -9.04 -17.56
CA SER A 537 7.31 -10.02 -16.48
C SER A 537 5.82 -10.19 -16.20
N GLN A 538 5.14 -11.10 -16.89
CA GLN A 538 3.67 -11.21 -16.83
C GLN A 538 3.21 -12.65 -16.53
N TRP A 539 2.46 -12.81 -15.43
CA TRP A 539 1.84 -14.05 -14.99
C TRP A 539 0.35 -13.83 -14.69
N GLU A 540 -0.46 -14.86 -14.91
CA GLU A 540 -1.91 -14.77 -14.71
C GLU A 540 -2.30 -14.61 -13.23
N ASN A 541 -1.52 -15.20 -12.32
CA ASN A 541 -1.67 -15.08 -10.86
C ASN A 541 -0.35 -15.40 -10.13
N ILE A 542 -0.30 -15.16 -8.82
CA ILE A 542 0.91 -15.39 -8.02
C ILE A 542 1.37 -16.86 -8.03
N TYR A 543 0.46 -17.83 -8.13
CA TYR A 543 0.80 -19.25 -8.09
C TYR A 543 1.64 -19.67 -9.29
N THR A 544 1.32 -19.18 -10.49
CA THR A 544 2.08 -19.48 -11.71
C THR A 544 3.50 -18.90 -11.66
N TYR A 545 3.66 -17.73 -11.05
CA TYR A 545 4.98 -17.14 -10.82
C TYR A 545 5.81 -17.93 -9.81
N LEU A 546 5.21 -18.28 -8.67
CA LEU A 546 5.91 -19.05 -7.64
C LEU A 546 6.33 -20.43 -8.15
N TYR A 547 5.53 -21.05 -9.03
CA TYR A 547 5.89 -22.30 -9.70
C TYR A 547 7.13 -22.16 -10.58
N ASP A 548 7.25 -21.11 -11.40
CA ASP A 548 8.44 -20.88 -12.23
C ASP A 548 9.68 -20.60 -11.37
N MET A 549 9.53 -19.75 -10.34
CA MET A 549 10.64 -19.43 -9.43
C MET A 549 11.11 -20.66 -8.66
N TYR A 550 10.19 -21.52 -8.22
CA TYR A 550 10.51 -22.78 -7.52
C TYR A 550 11.32 -23.72 -8.42
N ASN A 551 10.88 -23.94 -9.65
CA ASN A 551 11.54 -24.89 -10.55
C ASN A 551 12.88 -24.39 -11.08
N ASN A 552 13.01 -23.10 -11.36
CA ASN A 552 14.31 -22.52 -11.66
C ASN A 552 15.29 -22.67 -10.48
N ALA A 553 14.83 -22.37 -9.26
CA ALA A 553 15.66 -22.49 -8.06
C ALA A 553 16.08 -23.94 -7.76
N ILE A 554 15.27 -24.94 -8.11
CA ILE A 554 15.66 -26.36 -8.07
C ILE A 554 16.89 -26.61 -8.96
N GLN A 555 16.89 -26.07 -10.17
CA GLN A 555 18.03 -26.23 -11.07
C GLN A 555 19.27 -25.47 -10.58
N VAL A 556 19.11 -24.25 -10.05
CA VAL A 556 20.21 -23.51 -9.42
C VAL A 556 20.79 -24.31 -8.23
N HIS A 557 19.95 -24.87 -7.37
CA HIS A 557 20.39 -25.72 -6.26
C HIS A 557 21.19 -26.94 -6.74
N ARG A 558 20.78 -27.57 -7.84
CA ARG A 558 21.47 -28.73 -8.42
C ARG A 558 22.87 -28.38 -8.91
N VAL A 559 23.01 -27.29 -9.68
CA VAL A 559 24.28 -26.91 -10.30
C VAL A 559 25.26 -26.25 -9.33
N LEU A 560 24.78 -25.69 -8.21
CA LEU A 560 25.66 -25.13 -7.18
C LEU A 560 26.48 -26.22 -6.48
N LYS A 561 27.75 -25.93 -6.21
CA LYS A 561 28.62 -26.73 -5.34
C LYS A 561 28.14 -26.69 -3.89
N PRO A 562 28.33 -27.76 -3.10
CA PRO A 562 28.12 -27.74 -1.66
C PRO A 562 28.76 -26.51 -0.97
N GLY A 563 28.01 -25.79 -0.14
CA GLY A 563 28.45 -24.55 0.50
C GLY A 563 28.35 -23.28 -0.37
N GLY A 564 28.10 -23.42 -1.67
CA GLY A 564 28.01 -22.31 -2.62
C GLY A 564 26.92 -21.31 -2.29
N ALA A 565 27.23 -20.02 -2.42
CA ALA A 565 26.36 -18.91 -2.07
C ALA A 565 25.40 -18.56 -3.21
N TYR A 566 24.16 -18.18 -2.88
CA TYR A 566 23.21 -17.60 -3.81
C TYR A 566 22.63 -16.30 -3.23
N LEU A 567 22.98 -15.16 -3.85
CA LEU A 567 22.43 -13.85 -3.52
C LEU A 567 21.24 -13.54 -4.46
N TYR A 568 20.03 -13.50 -3.91
CA TYR A 568 18.79 -13.34 -4.67
C TYR A 568 18.13 -11.99 -4.35
N ASN A 569 18.23 -11.03 -5.27
CA ASN A 569 17.67 -9.68 -5.08
C ASN A 569 16.17 -9.62 -5.47
N ILE A 570 15.27 -9.43 -4.51
CA ILE A 570 13.81 -9.36 -4.71
C ILE A 570 13.21 -8.15 -3.98
N PHE A 571 12.13 -7.57 -4.51
CA PHE A 571 11.51 -6.36 -3.95
C PHE A 571 10.02 -6.53 -3.66
N ASP A 572 9.62 -6.23 -2.43
CA ASP A 572 8.23 -6.23 -1.97
C ASP A 572 7.53 -4.91 -2.36
N TYR A 573 7.10 -4.82 -3.62
CA TYR A 573 6.46 -3.63 -4.18
C TYR A 573 4.92 -3.69 -4.09
N PHE A 574 4.22 -2.62 -4.50
CA PHE A 574 2.76 -2.57 -4.44
C PHE A 574 2.08 -3.18 -5.67
N ASP A 575 1.36 -4.30 -5.50
CA ASP A 575 0.47 -4.88 -6.50
C ASP A 575 -0.58 -5.83 -5.89
N ASN A 576 -1.28 -6.62 -6.71
CA ASN A 576 -2.18 -7.69 -6.29
C ASN A 576 -1.67 -9.06 -6.70
N GLU A 577 -1.85 -10.05 -5.84
CA GLU A 577 -1.53 -11.46 -6.11
C GLU A 577 -2.41 -12.10 -7.21
N ASN A 578 -3.52 -11.45 -7.60
CA ASN A 578 -4.49 -11.95 -8.59
C ASN A 578 -4.98 -13.39 -8.31
N ASN A 579 -4.98 -13.81 -7.05
CA ASN A 579 -5.48 -15.10 -6.55
C ASN A 579 -6.86 -14.97 -5.87
N ILE A 580 -7.17 -13.77 -5.38
CA ILE A 580 -8.37 -13.47 -4.61
C ILE A 580 -9.03 -12.20 -5.19
N VAL A 581 -8.25 -11.13 -5.28
CA VAL A 581 -8.68 -9.81 -5.79
C VAL A 581 -8.01 -9.53 -7.13
N PHE A 582 -8.81 -9.13 -8.13
CA PHE A 582 -8.34 -8.73 -9.47
C PHE A 582 -8.44 -7.21 -9.73
N SER A 583 -8.95 -6.44 -8.76
CA SER A 583 -9.20 -5.01 -8.93
C SER A 583 -7.91 -4.19 -8.90
N ALA A 584 -7.70 -3.32 -9.89
CA ALA A 584 -6.58 -2.40 -9.93
C ALA A 584 -6.59 -1.35 -8.78
N MET A 585 -7.72 -1.15 -8.11
CA MET A 585 -7.89 -0.14 -7.05
C MET A 585 -7.38 -0.60 -5.66
N GLY A 586 -6.95 -1.87 -5.50
CA GLY A 586 -6.68 -2.47 -4.19
C GLY A 586 -5.32 -3.09 -3.96
N LYS A 587 -4.30 -2.53 -4.61
CA LYS A 587 -2.90 -2.97 -4.46
C LYS A 587 -2.48 -3.00 -2.99
N LYS A 588 -1.77 -4.07 -2.60
CA LYS A 588 -1.11 -4.22 -1.30
C LYS A 588 0.40 -4.35 -1.49
N ARG A 589 1.17 -4.21 -0.40
CA ARG A 589 2.60 -4.56 -0.45
C ARG A 589 2.69 -6.08 -0.63
N MET A 590 3.35 -6.52 -1.69
CA MET A 590 3.57 -7.94 -1.93
C MET A 590 4.53 -8.51 -0.87
N ILE A 591 4.44 -9.82 -0.63
CA ILE A 591 5.31 -10.55 0.32
C ILE A 591 6.25 -11.50 -0.44
N LEU A 592 6.82 -11.02 -1.56
CA LEU A 592 7.67 -11.82 -2.45
C LEU A 592 8.89 -12.35 -1.71
N GLY A 593 9.52 -11.53 -0.87
CA GLY A 593 10.65 -11.98 -0.04
C GLY A 593 10.29 -13.19 0.82
N ALA A 594 9.12 -13.16 1.46
CA ALA A 594 8.66 -14.25 2.32
C ALA A 594 8.35 -15.53 1.53
N TYR A 595 7.71 -15.41 0.35
CA TYR A 595 7.49 -16.54 -0.54
C TYR A 595 8.79 -17.19 -1.01
N ILE A 596 9.77 -16.39 -1.45
CA ILE A 596 11.05 -16.91 -1.96
C ILE A 596 11.82 -17.65 -0.87
N ILE A 597 11.85 -17.13 0.36
CA ILE A 597 12.50 -17.83 1.48
C ILE A 597 11.86 -19.20 1.73
N ASP A 598 10.53 -19.27 1.78
CA ASP A 598 9.79 -20.52 1.95
C ASP A 598 10.08 -21.52 0.81
N LEU A 599 10.03 -21.07 -0.45
CA LEU A 599 10.35 -21.90 -1.60
C LEU A 599 11.77 -22.47 -1.54
N PHE A 600 12.77 -21.64 -1.25
CA PHE A 600 14.17 -22.06 -1.32
C PHE A 600 14.53 -22.99 -0.16
N LYS A 601 13.98 -22.75 1.03
CA LYS A 601 14.15 -23.67 2.17
C LYS A 601 13.51 -25.04 1.90
N ASP A 602 12.35 -25.06 1.24
CA ASP A 602 11.68 -26.29 0.81
C ASP A 602 12.53 -27.10 -0.18
N ILE A 603 13.25 -26.44 -1.09
CA ILE A 603 14.18 -27.06 -2.05
C ILE A 603 15.39 -27.69 -1.36
N GLY A 604 15.81 -27.14 -0.20
CA GLY A 604 16.95 -27.63 0.58
C GLY A 604 18.05 -26.61 0.83
N PHE A 605 17.89 -25.36 0.36
CA PHE A 605 18.83 -24.27 0.68
C PHE A 605 18.85 -23.99 2.19
N GLU A 606 20.04 -23.68 2.70
CA GLU A 606 20.23 -22.98 3.95
C GLU A 606 19.95 -21.48 3.71
N PHE A 607 18.99 -20.89 4.42
CA PHE A 607 18.80 -19.44 4.42
C PHE A 607 19.69 -18.83 5.50
N VAL A 608 20.60 -17.94 5.09
CA VAL A 608 21.63 -17.39 5.98
C VAL A 608 21.22 -16.04 6.58
N LYS A 609 20.78 -15.09 5.74
CA LYS A 609 20.23 -13.80 6.16
C LYS A 609 19.59 -13.07 4.99
N ASN A 610 18.86 -12.00 5.28
CA ASN A 610 18.54 -10.97 4.31
C ASN A 610 19.46 -9.76 4.49
N ILE A 611 20.11 -9.34 3.41
CA ILE A 611 20.89 -8.10 3.35
C ILE A 611 19.94 -7.01 2.81
N ALA A 612 19.64 -6.00 3.62
CA ALA A 612 18.81 -4.88 3.21
C ALA A 612 19.61 -3.94 2.29
N TRP A 613 19.31 -3.96 1.00
CA TRP A 613 19.88 -3.01 0.04
C TRP A 613 19.17 -1.68 0.13
N ASN A 614 19.67 -0.80 1.00
CA ASN A 614 19.16 0.55 1.17
C ASN A 614 19.55 1.44 -0.03
N LYS A 615 18.55 1.82 -0.83
CA LYS A 615 18.65 2.74 -1.96
C LYS A 615 18.62 4.21 -1.53
N GLY A 616 18.32 4.48 -0.26
CA GLY A 616 18.11 5.81 0.28
C GLY A 616 16.84 6.47 -0.26
N HIS A 617 16.80 7.81 -0.24
CA HIS A 617 15.68 8.56 -0.79
C HIS A 617 15.49 8.27 -2.28
N VAL A 618 14.40 7.55 -2.61
CA VAL A 618 13.98 7.34 -3.99
C VAL A 618 13.51 8.69 -4.56
N GLN A 619 14.06 9.11 -5.70
CA GLN A 619 13.66 10.36 -6.35
C GLN A 619 12.21 10.26 -6.83
N GLY A 620 11.30 10.97 -6.16
CA GLY A 620 9.90 11.09 -6.55
C GLY A 620 9.15 12.13 -5.73
N ASN A 621 8.19 12.82 -6.34
CA ASN A 621 7.37 13.87 -5.70
C ASN A 621 6.37 13.36 -4.63
N ARG A 622 6.56 12.15 -4.08
CA ARG A 622 5.65 11.52 -3.11
C ARG A 622 6.04 11.80 -1.65
N SER A 623 6.86 12.81 -1.41
CA SER A 623 7.35 13.14 -0.08
C SER A 623 6.31 14.00 0.63
N PHE A 624 5.74 13.46 1.71
CA PHE A 624 4.61 13.98 2.50
C PHE A 624 3.26 13.87 1.78
N ASN A 625 2.27 13.25 2.43
CA ASN A 625 0.87 13.15 1.97
C ASN A 625 0.18 14.52 1.89
N GLN A 626 0.71 15.45 1.09
CA GLN A 626 0.27 16.83 0.94
C GLN A 626 0.14 17.60 2.27
N GLY A 627 0.95 17.23 3.27
CA GLY A 627 0.91 17.80 4.62
C GLY A 627 -0.17 17.24 5.54
N ASN A 628 -0.77 16.08 5.21
CA ASN A 628 -1.58 15.33 6.15
C ASN A 628 -0.66 14.70 7.21
N ASN A 629 -0.80 15.14 8.46
CA ASN A 629 0.03 14.73 9.60
C ASN A 629 -0.79 13.92 10.61
N PHE A 630 -1.78 13.15 10.17
CA PHE A 630 -2.65 12.37 11.03
C PHE A 630 -2.34 10.85 10.91
N PRO A 631 -2.78 10.03 11.89
CA PRO A 631 -2.59 8.57 11.88
C PRO A 631 -3.18 7.94 10.61
N TYR A 632 -2.70 6.75 10.24
CA TYR A 632 -3.17 5.96 9.09
C TYR A 632 -2.94 6.54 7.69
N TYR A 633 -2.41 7.76 7.58
CA TYR A 633 -2.02 8.35 6.30
C TYR A 633 -0.54 8.18 6.00
N GLN A 634 0.31 8.06 7.02
CA GLN A 634 1.74 7.92 6.81
C GLN A 634 2.06 6.49 6.38
N ALA A 635 2.65 6.34 5.20
CA ALA A 635 3.29 5.12 4.75
C ALA A 635 4.75 5.45 4.43
N PRO A 636 5.71 4.63 4.89
CA PRO A 636 7.11 4.89 4.58
C PRO A 636 7.35 4.74 3.07
N LEU A 637 8.33 5.48 2.56
CA LEU A 637 8.88 5.23 1.24
C LEU A 637 9.68 3.94 1.30
N ASN A 638 9.25 2.97 0.49
CA ASN A 638 9.95 1.70 0.37
C ASN A 638 11.35 1.90 -0.25
N CYS A 639 12.37 1.94 0.61
CA CYS A 639 13.71 2.38 0.28
C CYS A 639 14.74 1.25 0.24
N TYR A 640 14.39 0.01 0.60
CA TYR A 640 15.30 -1.13 0.47
C TYR A 640 14.75 -2.30 -0.36
N GLU A 641 15.65 -3.03 -1.01
CA GLU A 641 15.32 -4.35 -1.59
C GLU A 641 15.95 -5.46 -0.76
N HIS A 642 15.36 -6.67 -0.82
CA HIS A 642 15.91 -7.84 -0.17
C HIS A 642 17.01 -8.44 -1.04
N ILE A 643 18.24 -8.54 -0.54
CA ILE A 643 19.23 -9.45 -1.10
C ILE A 643 19.25 -10.66 -0.17
N LEU A 644 18.45 -11.67 -0.54
CA LEU A 644 18.33 -12.91 0.22
C LEU A 644 19.58 -13.76 -0.01
N TYR A 645 20.30 -14.07 1.07
CA TYR A 645 21.50 -14.89 1.02
C TYR A 645 21.16 -16.33 1.40
N PHE A 646 21.21 -17.21 0.41
CA PHE A 646 21.08 -18.65 0.56
C PHE A 646 22.42 -19.35 0.35
N ARG A 647 22.54 -20.57 0.87
CA ARG A 647 23.64 -21.49 0.59
C ARG A 647 23.12 -22.88 0.28
N LYS A 648 23.77 -23.59 -0.64
CA LYS A 648 23.62 -25.04 -0.71
C LYS A 648 24.28 -25.65 0.52
N LYS A 649 23.62 -26.59 1.20
CA LYS A 649 24.21 -27.26 2.37
C LYS A 649 25.54 -27.92 2.00
N GLY A 650 26.53 -27.78 2.88
CA GLY A 650 27.87 -28.34 2.71
C GLY A 650 28.98 -27.35 3.04
N GLU A 651 30.22 -27.85 3.05
CA GLU A 651 31.41 -27.13 3.54
C GLU A 651 32.50 -26.97 2.47
N GLN A 652 32.25 -27.35 1.21
CA GLN A 652 33.25 -27.21 0.14
C GLN A 652 33.57 -25.74 -0.16
N ILE A 653 32.58 -24.84 -0.05
CA ILE A 653 32.77 -23.40 -0.17
C ILE A 653 32.47 -22.75 1.19
N PRO A 654 33.39 -21.91 1.72
CA PRO A 654 33.23 -21.32 3.04
C PRO A 654 32.03 -20.37 3.09
N ARG A 655 31.43 -20.26 4.28
CA ARG A 655 30.35 -19.29 4.51
C ARG A 655 30.91 -17.87 4.43
N PHE A 656 30.35 -17.07 3.53
CA PHE A 656 30.67 -15.65 3.45
C PHE A 656 29.95 -14.84 4.52
N ASN A 657 30.66 -13.87 5.11
CA ASN A 657 30.06 -12.84 5.94
C ASN A 657 29.70 -11.61 5.09
N PHE A 658 28.45 -11.18 5.19
CA PHE A 658 27.91 -9.99 4.54
C PHE A 658 27.28 -9.05 5.59
N PRO A 659 27.33 -7.72 5.37
CA PRO A 659 26.68 -6.76 6.25
C PRO A 659 25.15 -6.93 6.22
N ASP A 660 24.47 -6.50 7.27
CA ASP A 660 23.00 -6.55 7.33
C ASP A 660 22.35 -5.49 6.43
N ILE A 661 23.02 -4.35 6.23
CA ILE A 661 22.57 -3.23 5.39
C ILE A 661 23.69 -2.84 4.43
N VAL A 662 23.37 -2.71 3.15
CA VAL A 662 24.25 -2.09 2.15
C VAL A 662 23.63 -0.81 1.62
N ASN A 663 24.39 0.29 1.67
CA ASN A 663 23.95 1.59 1.20
C ASN A 663 24.50 1.83 -0.20
N ILE A 664 23.74 1.46 -1.23
CA ILE A 664 24.16 1.56 -2.63
C ILE A 664 23.06 2.30 -3.39
N LYS A 665 23.42 3.42 -4.04
CA LYS A 665 22.44 4.16 -4.85
C LYS A 665 22.11 3.36 -6.11
N PRO A 666 20.83 3.34 -6.55
CA PRO A 666 20.47 2.67 -7.78
C PRO A 666 21.13 3.38 -8.98
N PHE A 667 21.59 2.60 -9.95
CA PHE A 667 22.30 3.13 -11.12
C PHE A 667 21.31 3.44 -12.25
N TYR A 668 20.97 4.73 -12.44
CA TYR A 668 20.21 5.19 -13.61
C TYR A 668 21.06 6.15 -14.43
N LYS A 669 21.59 5.71 -15.58
CA LYS A 669 22.26 6.61 -16.52
C LYS A 669 21.23 7.22 -17.48
N MET A 670 20.52 8.24 -17.00
CA MET A 670 19.64 9.07 -17.83
C MET A 670 20.42 10.22 -18.46
N VAL A 671 20.42 10.31 -19.79
CA VAL A 671 20.92 11.49 -20.52
C VAL A 671 19.77 12.02 -21.36
N LYS A 672 19.36 13.28 -21.13
CA LYS A 672 18.22 13.93 -21.82
C LYS A 672 16.91 13.11 -21.79
N GLY A 673 16.63 12.42 -20.69
CA GLY A 673 15.41 11.63 -20.51
C GLY A 673 15.41 10.26 -21.20
N VAL A 674 16.52 9.86 -21.83
CA VAL A 674 16.69 8.55 -22.45
C VAL A 674 17.59 7.68 -21.58
N ASN A 675 17.17 6.44 -21.33
CA ASN A 675 17.99 5.44 -20.66
C ASN A 675 19.11 5.01 -21.61
N THR A 676 20.35 5.44 -21.31
CA THR A 676 21.50 5.20 -22.19
C THR A 676 22.05 3.76 -22.15
N LEU A 677 21.53 2.92 -21.25
CA LEU A 677 21.92 1.51 -21.13
C LEU A 677 20.93 0.56 -21.81
N GLY A 678 19.76 1.03 -22.27
CA GLY A 678 18.75 0.20 -22.95
C GLY A 678 17.98 -0.79 -22.06
N HIS A 679 18.52 -1.18 -20.89
CA HIS A 679 17.83 -2.06 -19.94
C HIS A 679 17.06 -1.24 -18.89
N THR A 680 15.78 -1.59 -18.70
CA THR A 680 14.88 -0.80 -17.84
C THR A 680 15.10 -0.96 -16.33
N ALA A 681 15.87 -1.96 -15.88
CA ALA A 681 16.07 -2.25 -14.46
C ALA A 681 17.39 -2.99 -14.10
N PRO A 682 18.59 -2.52 -14.48
CA PRO A 682 19.83 -3.15 -14.04
C PRO A 682 20.14 -2.80 -12.57
N PHE A 683 20.58 -3.78 -11.78
CA PHE A 683 21.23 -3.47 -10.50
C PHE A 683 22.67 -2.96 -10.71
N PRO A 684 23.24 -2.22 -9.74
CA PRO A 684 24.62 -1.73 -9.81
C PRO A 684 25.67 -2.85 -9.68
N LYS A 685 26.86 -2.69 -10.30
CA LYS A 685 27.97 -3.67 -10.23
C LYS A 685 28.46 -3.92 -8.80
N GLU A 686 28.24 -2.93 -7.94
CA GLU A 686 28.52 -2.98 -6.52
C GLU A 686 27.82 -4.15 -5.81
N LEU A 687 26.65 -4.62 -6.31
CA LEU A 687 26.00 -5.81 -5.75
C LEU A 687 26.78 -7.10 -6.09
N PRO A 688 27.08 -7.44 -7.35
CA PRO A 688 27.98 -8.56 -7.67
C PRO A 688 29.35 -8.49 -7.01
N TYR A 689 29.91 -7.30 -6.80
CA TYR A 689 31.19 -7.16 -6.10
C TYR A 689 31.16 -7.72 -4.68
N LEU A 690 30.03 -7.61 -3.97
CA LEU A 690 29.88 -8.22 -2.64
C LEU A 690 30.29 -9.69 -2.65
N LEU A 691 29.88 -10.42 -3.69
CA LEU A 691 30.16 -11.84 -3.87
C LEU A 691 31.52 -12.09 -4.54
N CYS A 692 31.79 -11.42 -5.66
CA CYS A 692 33.01 -11.66 -6.45
C CYS A 692 34.30 -11.39 -5.65
N ASP A 693 34.28 -10.41 -4.74
CA ASP A 693 35.44 -10.05 -3.91
C ASP A 693 35.81 -11.11 -2.87
N LYS A 694 34.95 -12.11 -2.67
CA LYS A 694 35.14 -13.20 -1.69
C LYS A 694 35.48 -14.53 -2.35
N LEU A 695 35.55 -14.58 -3.68
CA LEU A 695 35.79 -15.80 -4.45
C LEU A 695 37.24 -15.87 -4.94
N ASP A 696 37.77 -17.08 -5.02
CA ASP A 696 39.09 -17.34 -5.57
C ASP A 696 39.09 -17.25 -7.10
N LYS A 697 40.27 -16.99 -7.68
CA LYS A 697 40.45 -17.03 -9.13
C LYS A 697 40.06 -18.41 -9.69
N GLY A 698 39.33 -18.41 -10.79
CA GLY A 698 38.81 -19.64 -11.42
C GLY A 698 37.45 -20.08 -10.89
N ALA A 699 36.91 -19.42 -9.85
CA ALA A 699 35.52 -19.62 -9.45
C ALA A 699 34.55 -19.17 -10.56
N ILE A 700 33.39 -19.81 -10.62
CA ILE A 700 32.32 -19.52 -11.57
C ILE A 700 31.11 -18.93 -10.83
N VAL A 701 30.69 -17.74 -11.26
CA VAL A 701 29.47 -17.07 -10.78
C VAL A 701 28.33 -17.20 -11.81
N LEU A 702 27.19 -17.72 -11.37
CA LEU A 702 25.98 -17.82 -12.20
C LEU A 702 25.06 -16.61 -12.00
N ASP A 703 24.52 -16.09 -13.11
CA ASP A 703 23.33 -15.26 -13.14
C ASP A 703 22.25 -15.88 -14.05
N PRO A 704 21.20 -16.49 -13.48
CA PRO A 704 20.12 -17.14 -14.22
C PRO A 704 19.15 -16.15 -14.89
N TYR A 705 19.19 -14.85 -14.56
CA TYR A 705 18.30 -13.80 -15.10
C TYR A 705 19.10 -12.55 -15.43
N ALA A 706 20.04 -12.69 -16.35
CA ALA A 706 21.19 -11.81 -16.40
C ALA A 706 20.92 -10.44 -17.04
N GLY A 707 19.81 -10.24 -17.74
CA GLY A 707 19.38 -8.94 -18.28
C GLY A 707 20.47 -8.26 -19.11
N SER A 708 20.94 -7.09 -18.66
CA SER A 708 22.07 -6.38 -19.29
C SER A 708 23.47 -6.91 -18.93
N PHE A 709 23.57 -8.13 -18.40
CA PHE A 709 24.79 -8.80 -17.97
C PHE A 709 25.65 -7.97 -17.02
N THR A 710 25.03 -7.37 -16.00
CA THR A 710 25.80 -6.64 -14.95
C THR A 710 26.73 -7.59 -14.20
N THR A 711 26.26 -8.80 -13.87
CA THR A 711 27.06 -9.83 -13.20
C THR A 711 28.29 -10.21 -14.01
N ALA A 712 28.14 -10.56 -15.30
CA ALA A 712 29.26 -10.84 -16.20
C ALA A 712 30.34 -9.75 -16.17
N ARG A 713 29.90 -8.49 -16.28
CA ARG A 713 30.79 -7.33 -16.33
C ARG A 713 31.51 -7.11 -14.99
N ALA A 714 30.85 -7.35 -13.87
CA ALA A 714 31.47 -7.27 -12.55
C ALA A 714 32.46 -8.42 -12.29
N CYS A 715 32.12 -9.65 -12.69
CA CYS A 715 33.02 -10.81 -12.62
C CYS A 715 34.27 -10.57 -13.47
N MET A 716 34.10 -10.03 -14.68
CA MET A 716 35.20 -9.63 -15.55
C MET A 716 36.14 -8.61 -14.88
N ASP A 717 35.61 -7.62 -14.17
CA ASP A 717 36.44 -6.64 -13.44
C ASP A 717 37.30 -7.31 -12.34
N LYS A 718 36.78 -8.37 -11.72
CA LYS A 718 37.44 -9.14 -10.65
C LYS A 718 38.26 -10.35 -11.14
N ASN A 719 38.26 -10.62 -12.46
CA ASN A 719 38.87 -11.81 -13.07
C ASN A 719 38.28 -13.13 -12.51
N ILE A 720 36.96 -13.14 -12.36
CA ILE A 720 36.14 -14.30 -11.97
C ILE A 720 35.35 -14.74 -13.20
N SER A 721 35.19 -16.05 -13.39
CA SER A 721 34.44 -16.61 -14.51
C SER A 721 32.94 -16.44 -14.27
N SER A 722 32.13 -16.32 -15.33
CA SER A 722 30.68 -16.17 -15.17
C SER A 722 29.86 -16.93 -16.21
N ILE A 723 28.71 -17.46 -15.78
CA ILE A 723 27.66 -18.02 -16.63
C ILE A 723 26.44 -17.13 -16.52
N ASN A 724 25.92 -16.65 -17.64
CA ASN A 724 24.85 -15.66 -17.68
C ASN A 724 23.76 -16.14 -18.65
N ILE A 725 22.52 -16.23 -18.16
CA ILE A 725 21.38 -16.73 -18.93
C ILE A 725 20.34 -15.62 -19.08
N GLU A 726 19.87 -15.40 -20.31
CA GLU A 726 18.84 -14.40 -20.61
C GLU A 726 17.91 -14.91 -21.71
N MET A 727 16.60 -14.76 -21.51
CA MET A 727 15.60 -15.26 -22.44
C MET A 727 15.39 -14.33 -23.64
N SER A 728 15.47 -13.01 -23.42
CA SER A 728 15.31 -12.01 -24.46
C SER A 728 16.56 -11.89 -25.33
N GLU A 729 16.42 -12.22 -26.61
CA GLU A 729 17.49 -12.05 -27.59
C GLU A 729 17.98 -10.59 -27.65
N GLU A 730 17.07 -9.63 -27.53
CA GLU A 730 17.38 -8.19 -27.53
C GLU A 730 18.28 -7.80 -26.35
N TYR A 731 18.00 -8.34 -25.15
CA TYR A 731 18.85 -8.12 -23.98
C TYR A 731 20.19 -8.85 -24.09
N CYS A 732 20.23 -10.04 -24.69
CA CYS A 732 21.49 -10.70 -25.01
C CYS A 732 22.38 -9.85 -25.92
N GLN A 733 21.83 -9.32 -27.01
CA GLN A 733 22.58 -8.46 -27.94
C GLN A 733 23.10 -7.19 -27.25
N LEU A 734 22.26 -6.54 -26.44
CA LEU A 734 22.64 -5.37 -25.64
C LEU A 734 23.76 -5.69 -24.66
N GLY A 735 23.61 -6.74 -23.87
CA GLY A 735 24.59 -7.12 -22.86
C GLY A 735 25.93 -7.53 -23.48
N LEU A 736 25.93 -8.29 -24.59
CA LEU A 736 27.16 -8.65 -25.33
C LEU A 736 27.89 -7.40 -25.83
N LYS A 737 27.17 -6.38 -26.31
CA LYS A 737 27.76 -5.10 -26.69
C LYS A 737 28.42 -4.41 -25.49
N LEU A 738 27.79 -4.40 -24.32
CA LEU A 738 28.34 -3.80 -23.10
C LEU A 738 29.60 -4.54 -22.62
N ILE A 739 29.55 -5.88 -22.55
CA ILE A 739 30.69 -6.73 -22.19
C ILE A 739 31.89 -6.44 -23.11
N ASN A 740 31.68 -6.49 -24.43
CA ASN A 740 32.76 -6.25 -25.40
C ASN A 740 33.34 -4.83 -25.31
N THR A 741 32.49 -3.83 -25.04
CA THR A 741 32.93 -2.43 -24.89
C THR A 741 33.81 -2.27 -23.67
N GLU A 742 33.39 -2.82 -22.52
CA GLU A 742 34.15 -2.74 -21.27
C GLU A 742 35.45 -3.57 -21.33
N ASN A 743 35.42 -4.74 -21.97
CA ASN A 743 36.62 -5.55 -22.19
C ASN A 743 37.68 -4.81 -23.02
N LYS A 744 37.26 -4.10 -24.09
CA LYS A 744 38.17 -3.24 -24.88
C LYS A 744 38.74 -2.10 -24.05
N GLN A 745 37.95 -1.47 -23.18
CA GLN A 745 38.41 -0.41 -22.29
C GLN A 745 39.43 -0.91 -21.26
N LYS A 746 39.18 -2.08 -20.67
CA LYS A 746 40.09 -2.74 -19.72
C LYS A 746 41.45 -3.08 -20.36
N ASN A 747 41.45 -3.48 -21.63
CA ASN A 747 42.65 -3.84 -22.38
C ASN A 747 43.27 -2.66 -23.19
N SER A 748 42.83 -1.42 -22.96
CA SER A 748 43.38 -0.25 -23.65
C SER A 748 44.80 0.11 -23.15
N PRO A 749 45.77 0.39 -24.03
CA PRO A 749 47.15 0.74 -23.67
C PRO A 749 47.26 1.92 -22.69
N SER A 750 46.33 2.89 -22.77
CA SER A 750 46.32 4.07 -21.90
C SER A 750 45.99 3.78 -20.43
N LEU A 751 45.33 2.67 -20.13
CA LEU A 751 45.00 2.24 -18.77
C LEU A 751 46.11 1.35 -18.20
N GLN A 752 46.68 0.47 -19.02
CA GLN A 752 47.84 -0.34 -18.66
C GLN A 752 49.08 0.53 -18.38
N ALA A 753 49.34 1.55 -19.20
CA ALA A 753 50.43 2.51 -18.97
C ALA A 753 50.24 3.33 -17.68
N LYS A 754 49.01 3.63 -17.26
CA LYS A 754 48.74 4.29 -15.97
C LYS A 754 48.97 3.35 -14.79
N LEU A 755 48.62 2.07 -14.91
CA LEU A 755 48.83 1.08 -13.85
C LEU A 755 50.31 0.68 -13.69
N GLU A 756 51.10 0.75 -14.77
CA GLU A 756 52.56 0.58 -14.73
C GLU A 756 53.29 1.82 -14.20
N PHE A 757 52.75 3.04 -14.37
CA PHE A 757 53.36 4.26 -13.83
C PHE A 757 53.22 4.40 -12.29
N TYR A 758 52.31 3.64 -11.68
CA TYR A 758 52.07 3.63 -10.22
C TYR A 758 52.59 2.38 -9.50
N LYS A 759 53.21 1.46 -10.23
CA LYS A 759 54.04 0.38 -9.67
C LYS A 759 55.51 0.77 -9.78
#